data_AF-A0AAD5T2A3-F1
#
_entry.id   AF-A0AAD5T2A3-F1
#
_cell.length_a   1.000
_cell.length_b   1.000
_cell.length_c   1.000
_cell.angle_alpha   90.00
_cell.angle_beta   90.00
_cell.angle_gamma   90.00
#
_symmetry.space_group_name_H-M   'P 1'
#
loop_
_entity.id
_entity.type
_entity.pdbx_description
1 polymer ?
#
loop_
_entity_poly.entity_id
_entity_poly.type
_entity_poly.pdbx_seq_one_letter_code
_entity_poly.pdbx_strand_id
1 'polypeptide(L)'
;MSFGNGRWYVQSLEPDGDSFIATRAFTVGFTSTATSITWTSVSGDCAITSPTSATTLVTCSNIGVEKLTVTGDGGTTTDTFYVTIAEEKGCYQWYLHTGTQHVVTIDSANVTGYVWIIDPNNESTAETAGTASIPSSASKSLSKSFANVGEIPNVVFGGESVIVNSFSYSNGSVIVKYWQILFTTTATETIPVVITGNAISIAGCAVEPLQTMIYVKPLTVSTWLTVATPSSSGTESFSLSANACAPNIMMALGSYYYGAGNIAFSNAYFLASSEPVLSSSFNIDLNGVTAVGISIGGVAVLTGSRVYVVKLNSSTTMSALGIPSSYVPTNLRATDSCGSGDAGNANSIVVAWKNSAGLTVFYVSTDGGKVFTSVDVSAELTAAGSAYIRDIAVSQALKGVIVLVRDSSKDLIFSVRSGVVTPGYVFGSSTMILDSGIGATPNVMEGHAGILVSGDALYMSLDLGQTVFKIRLESRDSARPATNLSPSEYLVQTVISQDGSNFAVLTSTNRVFYGQFGISTAIEIAAGISTSQTARLFFDGLQRLVVYQPSSSAYYVMSRIISIPNEILSPRAPTASNPTLVCPYYLWSTDLGLTYTIDIGETVQITSNVTSSGTVSKTISLSYTNYSVVSVVQETFESSSNNIFEPLSDYKSLTTTLFVSPRTNTESGTSVLSIHPKSANLACTNAFKTSKCFVGCPSVRRILLRGQSRSCSNATNLPTTVNLAPGTWVSDFTTFARPTSEKFIAYNCAAWGIPVDVYYGAPFVPIFDVYDGDVFVKSVGVDVGLWEIHGRQVRYNMTNGQAGCTRAAQTWIGMVEANGGTGDPVDAWGPDNYVSCFGDTSGGVNLKDEYTVFNSTSWLAIVWTGGNDGVYVFTAKVLDSDFSYCPLSVTFALNVSGAPLSASVQAGIMVGIIFFLFLILGSSYFWYLHARRREAKESERTEIEGYNDEYNGKEGDGDILWKEKTE
;
A
#
# COMPACT_ATOMS: atom_id res chain seq x y z
N MET A 1 -39.43 39.21 26.36
CA MET A 1 -38.71 38.83 27.60
C MET A 1 -37.57 37.91 27.21
N SER A 2 -36.51 37.78 28.02
CA SER A 2 -35.18 37.44 27.50
C SER A 2 -34.33 36.55 28.42
N PHE A 3 -33.43 35.80 27.77
CA PHE A 3 -32.26 35.07 28.29
C PHE A 3 -32.48 33.77 29.07
N GLY A 4 -31.56 32.83 28.79
CA GLY A 4 -31.52 31.43 29.20
C GLY A 4 -30.74 30.66 28.15
N ASN A 5 -29.43 30.47 28.36
CA ASN A 5 -28.51 29.91 27.36
C ASN A 5 -28.33 28.39 27.54
N GLY A 6 -28.21 27.66 26.43
CA GLY A 6 -27.90 26.23 26.40
C GLY A 6 -28.73 25.47 25.35
N ARG A 7 -28.06 24.64 24.54
CA ARG A 7 -28.67 23.68 23.60
C ARG A 7 -27.74 22.48 23.47
N TRP A 8 -28.26 21.26 23.59
CA TRP A 8 -27.47 20.03 23.67
C TRP A 8 -28.11 18.89 22.85
N TYR A 9 -27.32 17.92 22.35
CA TYR A 9 -27.58 17.14 21.12
C TYR A 9 -27.65 15.63 21.25
N VAL A 10 -28.55 14.93 20.55
CA VAL A 10 -28.61 13.44 20.51
C VAL A 10 -28.54 12.81 19.11
N GLN A 11 -27.83 11.68 19.01
CA GLN A 11 -27.72 10.83 17.82
C GLN A 11 -28.73 9.66 17.84
N SER A 12 -29.44 9.45 16.72
CA SER A 12 -30.36 8.32 16.46
C SER A 12 -30.01 7.58 15.16
N LEU A 13 -30.75 6.53 14.81
CA LEU A 13 -30.45 5.58 13.72
C LEU A 13 -31.01 5.97 12.34
N GLU A 14 -30.31 5.49 11.30
CA GLU A 14 -30.59 5.56 9.85
C GLU A 14 -30.46 6.96 9.17
N PRO A 15 -30.00 7.06 7.90
CA PRO A 15 -29.15 6.11 7.15
C PRO A 15 -27.79 6.68 6.69
N ASP A 16 -27.62 7.99 6.54
CA ASP A 16 -26.43 8.59 5.90
C ASP A 16 -25.20 8.66 6.82
N GLY A 17 -25.45 8.72 8.13
CA GLY A 17 -24.45 8.52 9.17
C GLY A 17 -23.52 9.71 9.43
N ASP A 18 -23.96 10.92 9.10
CA ASP A 18 -23.58 12.09 9.89
C ASP A 18 -24.11 11.95 11.33
N SER A 19 -23.44 12.60 12.28
CA SER A 19 -23.90 12.63 13.66
C SER A 19 -25.18 13.47 13.76
N PHE A 20 -26.33 12.82 13.94
CA PHE A 20 -27.53 13.53 14.36
C PHE A 20 -27.24 14.26 15.68
N ILE A 21 -27.49 15.57 15.65
CA ILE A 21 -27.23 16.51 16.73
C ILE A 21 -28.60 17.05 17.15
N ALA A 22 -29.31 16.31 18.00
CA ALA A 22 -30.66 16.65 18.46
C ALA A 22 -30.70 17.78 19.53
N THR A 23 -30.14 18.94 19.19
CA THR A 23 -30.68 20.25 19.66
C THR A 23 -32.03 20.57 19.00
N ARG A 24 -32.48 19.63 18.17
CA ARG A 24 -33.67 19.58 17.33
C ARG A 24 -34.61 18.52 17.84
N ALA A 25 -35.90 18.67 17.53
CA ALA A 25 -36.90 17.67 17.85
C ALA A 25 -36.68 16.42 16.98
N PHE A 26 -36.36 15.27 17.59
CA PHE A 26 -36.08 14.02 16.86
C PHE A 26 -37.26 13.06 16.93
N THR A 27 -37.49 12.33 15.85
CA THR A 27 -38.62 11.42 15.72
C THR A 27 -38.20 9.99 16.04
N VAL A 28 -38.93 9.32 16.94
CA VAL A 28 -38.75 7.90 17.27
C VAL A 28 -39.99 7.11 16.90
N GLY A 29 -39.79 5.94 16.29
CA GLY A 29 -40.86 5.04 15.86
C GLY A 29 -40.78 3.69 16.57
N PHE A 30 -41.93 3.11 16.91
CA PHE A 30 -42.05 1.80 17.54
C PHE A 30 -42.82 0.84 16.63
N THR A 31 -42.10 -0.06 15.98
CA THR A 31 -42.63 -1.06 15.04
C THR A 31 -43.00 -2.35 15.77
N SER A 32 -44.23 -2.41 16.28
CA SER A 32 -44.77 -3.54 17.03
C SER A 32 -46.20 -3.87 16.60
N THR A 33 -46.66 -5.07 16.91
CA THR A 33 -48.08 -5.47 16.82
C THR A 33 -48.93 -4.96 17.99
N ALA A 34 -48.34 -4.20 18.93
CA ALA A 34 -49.03 -3.68 20.10
C ALA A 34 -50.18 -2.72 19.72
N THR A 35 -51.34 -2.88 20.34
CA THR A 35 -52.56 -2.12 20.00
C THR A 35 -52.64 -0.76 20.70
N SER A 36 -51.91 -0.61 21.80
CA SER A 36 -51.80 0.59 22.61
C SER A 36 -50.36 0.73 23.09
N ILE A 37 -49.85 1.97 23.18
CA ILE A 37 -48.47 2.25 23.58
C ILE A 37 -48.37 3.54 24.38
N THR A 38 -47.30 3.69 25.15
CA THR A 38 -46.95 4.92 25.86
C THR A 38 -45.44 5.10 25.91
N TRP A 39 -44.97 6.29 25.49
CA TRP A 39 -43.59 6.73 25.52
C TRP A 39 -43.32 7.55 26.78
N THR A 40 -42.15 7.34 27.40
CA THR A 40 -41.72 8.01 28.64
C THR A 40 -40.22 8.35 28.61
N SER A 41 -39.88 9.48 29.21
CA SER A 41 -38.53 9.90 29.62
C SER A 41 -38.38 9.62 31.12
N VAL A 42 -37.18 9.29 31.59
CA VAL A 42 -36.95 8.90 33.00
C VAL A 42 -36.27 9.99 33.83
N SER A 43 -35.52 10.91 33.21
CA SER A 43 -35.02 12.12 33.89
C SER A 43 -36.08 13.22 34.00
N GLY A 44 -36.94 13.35 32.98
CA GLY A 44 -37.79 14.52 32.77
C GLY A 44 -37.11 15.64 31.96
N ASP A 45 -35.82 15.51 31.61
CA ASP A 45 -35.07 16.48 30.81
C ASP A 45 -35.48 16.46 29.32
N CYS A 46 -36.24 15.45 28.89
CA CYS A 46 -36.75 15.31 27.54
C CYS A 46 -38.29 15.28 27.49
N ALA A 47 -38.89 16.25 26.78
CA ALA A 47 -40.32 16.34 26.53
C ALA A 47 -40.69 15.53 25.27
N ILE A 48 -41.83 14.83 25.34
CA ILE A 48 -42.35 13.93 24.30
C ILE A 48 -43.72 14.45 23.84
N THR A 49 -43.85 14.82 22.56
CA THR A 49 -44.99 15.61 22.06
C THR A 49 -46.26 14.78 21.85
N SER A 50 -46.14 13.51 21.46
CA SER A 50 -47.26 12.62 21.13
C SER A 50 -47.09 11.25 21.80
N PRO A 51 -47.12 11.14 23.14
CA PRO A 51 -46.62 9.98 23.85
C PRO A 51 -47.40 8.68 23.63
N THR A 52 -48.57 8.70 22.98
CA THR A 52 -49.35 7.50 22.62
C THR A 52 -49.33 7.15 21.13
N SER A 53 -48.48 7.79 20.33
CA SER A 53 -48.37 7.60 18.88
C SER A 53 -47.27 6.59 18.53
N ALA A 54 -47.51 5.77 17.49
CA ALA A 54 -46.52 4.79 16.97
C ALA A 54 -45.22 5.47 16.54
N THR A 55 -45.34 6.72 16.08
CA THR A 55 -44.24 7.61 15.76
C THR A 55 -44.41 8.87 16.60
N THR A 56 -43.45 9.20 17.46
CA THR A 56 -43.50 10.35 18.36
C THR A 56 -42.27 11.23 18.24
N LEU A 57 -42.41 12.49 18.68
CA LEU A 57 -41.38 13.51 18.61
C LEU A 57 -40.84 13.78 20.01
N VAL A 58 -39.51 13.79 20.15
CA VAL A 58 -38.79 13.97 21.42
C VAL A 58 -37.88 15.19 21.33
N THR A 59 -37.82 15.97 22.40
CA THR A 59 -37.02 17.20 22.54
C THR A 59 -36.31 17.20 23.88
N CYS A 60 -35.02 17.56 23.94
CA CYS A 60 -34.20 17.38 25.14
C CYS A 60 -33.46 18.66 25.56
N SER A 61 -33.12 18.76 26.85
CA SER A 61 -32.74 20.02 27.49
C SER A 61 -31.29 20.10 28.02
N ASN A 62 -30.62 18.97 28.29
CA ASN A 62 -29.35 18.90 29.03
C ASN A 62 -28.35 17.92 28.39
N ILE A 63 -27.04 18.17 28.53
CA ILE A 63 -25.98 17.15 28.33
C ILE A 63 -26.21 15.98 29.29
N GLY A 64 -26.02 14.74 28.84
CA GLY A 64 -26.13 13.53 29.66
C GLY A 64 -26.34 12.29 28.80
N VAL A 65 -26.69 11.15 29.37
CA VAL A 65 -27.32 10.07 28.59
C VAL A 65 -28.74 9.90 29.09
N GLU A 66 -29.72 10.26 28.26
CA GLU A 66 -31.13 10.07 28.59
C GLU A 66 -31.56 8.61 28.40
N LYS A 67 -32.50 8.17 29.23
CA LYS A 67 -33.22 6.91 29.05
C LYS A 67 -34.63 7.17 28.54
N LEU A 68 -34.91 6.72 27.31
CA LEU A 68 -36.27 6.62 26.80
C LEU A 68 -36.84 5.22 27.05
N THR A 69 -38.16 5.13 27.20
CA THR A 69 -38.86 3.88 27.49
C THR A 69 -40.23 3.88 26.81
N VAL A 70 -40.53 2.82 26.06
CA VAL A 70 -41.82 2.61 25.39
C VAL A 70 -42.48 1.35 25.94
N THR A 71 -43.71 1.52 26.44
CA THR A 71 -44.52 0.43 27.01
C THR A 71 -45.73 0.17 26.14
N GLY A 72 -45.88 -1.04 25.60
CA GLY A 72 -47.02 -1.49 24.83
C GLY A 72 -47.99 -2.35 25.63
N ASP A 73 -49.27 -2.28 25.27
CA ASP A 73 -50.40 -3.07 25.77
C ASP A 73 -50.36 -3.30 27.30
N GLY A 74 -50.54 -2.20 28.03
CA GLY A 74 -50.59 -2.18 29.49
C GLY A 74 -49.26 -2.50 30.19
N GLY A 75 -48.14 -2.51 29.47
CA GLY A 75 -46.82 -2.88 29.98
C GLY A 75 -46.42 -4.33 29.70
N THR A 76 -47.24 -5.10 28.97
CA THR A 76 -46.89 -6.48 28.56
C THR A 76 -45.73 -6.54 27.58
N THR A 77 -45.50 -5.46 26.82
CA THR A 77 -44.22 -5.20 26.13
C THR A 77 -43.62 -3.93 26.69
N THR A 78 -42.32 -3.93 26.97
CA THR A 78 -41.57 -2.74 27.40
C THR A 78 -40.18 -2.81 26.79
N ASP A 79 -39.78 -1.75 26.10
CA ASP A 79 -38.42 -1.59 25.57
C ASP A 79 -37.81 -0.28 26.08
N THR A 80 -36.50 -0.27 26.31
CA THR A 80 -35.78 0.87 26.87
C THR A 80 -34.44 1.05 26.16
N PHE A 81 -34.26 2.20 25.51
CA PHE A 81 -33.02 2.57 24.84
C PHE A 81 -32.51 3.92 25.35
N TYR A 82 -31.29 4.23 24.97
CA TYR A 82 -30.51 5.31 25.56
C TYR A 82 -30.00 6.28 24.50
N VAL A 83 -29.91 7.54 24.90
CA VAL A 83 -30.00 8.71 24.04
C VAL A 83 -28.91 9.67 24.56
N THR A 84 -27.70 9.57 23.98
CA THR A 84 -26.51 10.32 24.39
C THR A 84 -26.63 11.79 23.99
N ILE A 85 -26.67 12.70 24.96
CA ILE A 85 -26.85 14.15 24.79
C ILE A 85 -25.53 14.94 25.00
N ALA A 86 -25.08 15.79 24.06
CA ALA A 86 -23.80 16.54 24.13
C ALA A 86 -23.79 17.93 23.42
N GLU A 87 -22.65 18.55 23.06
CA GLU A 87 -22.54 19.97 22.62
C GLU A 87 -22.48 20.24 21.10
N GLU A 88 -23.46 20.99 20.55
CA GLU A 88 -23.57 21.36 19.12
C GLU A 88 -22.41 22.28 18.72
N LYS A 89 -21.64 21.90 17.69
CA LYS A 89 -20.41 22.61 17.30
C LYS A 89 -20.65 23.66 16.21
N GLY A 90 -21.78 23.57 15.52
CA GLY A 90 -22.26 24.54 14.55
C GLY A 90 -23.72 24.27 14.21
N CYS A 91 -24.47 25.30 13.79
CA CYS A 91 -25.90 25.17 13.50
C CYS A 91 -26.19 24.90 12.01
N TYR A 92 -25.14 24.88 11.18
CA TYR A 92 -25.17 24.74 9.74
C TYR A 92 -24.28 23.57 9.31
N GLN A 93 -24.58 22.93 8.18
CA GLN A 93 -23.86 21.76 7.71
C GLN A 93 -23.36 21.95 6.27
N TRP A 94 -22.28 21.26 5.90
CA TRP A 94 -21.88 21.15 4.51
C TRP A 94 -22.76 20.13 3.79
N TYR A 95 -23.11 20.43 2.54
CA TYR A 95 -23.78 19.52 1.62
C TYR A 95 -22.88 19.31 0.40
N LEU A 96 -22.69 18.05 -0.01
CA LEU A 96 -21.87 17.63 -1.15
C LEU A 96 -22.77 17.04 -2.24
N HIS A 97 -22.50 17.36 -3.51
CA HIS A 97 -23.14 16.72 -4.66
C HIS A 97 -22.12 16.43 -5.75
N THR A 98 -21.94 15.15 -6.12
CA THR A 98 -21.00 14.70 -7.16
C THR A 98 -21.68 13.96 -8.33
N GLY A 99 -23.00 13.83 -8.26
CA GLY A 99 -23.82 12.99 -9.14
C GLY A 99 -25.08 12.52 -8.39
N THR A 100 -25.83 11.60 -8.99
CA THR A 100 -27.04 11.03 -8.37
C THR A 100 -26.67 10.32 -7.07
N GLN A 101 -27.14 10.82 -5.92
CA GLN A 101 -26.83 10.28 -4.58
C GLN A 101 -25.32 9.99 -4.38
N HIS A 102 -24.47 10.98 -4.69
CA HIS A 102 -23.00 10.89 -4.59
C HIS A 102 -22.34 9.82 -5.48
N VAL A 103 -23.09 9.19 -6.40
CA VAL A 103 -22.56 8.20 -7.35
C VAL A 103 -21.92 8.88 -8.56
N VAL A 104 -20.67 8.51 -8.85
CA VAL A 104 -19.83 9.05 -9.93
C VAL A 104 -19.48 7.95 -10.92
N THR A 105 -19.74 8.13 -12.22
CA THR A 105 -19.18 7.27 -13.28
C THR A 105 -17.89 7.89 -13.83
N ILE A 106 -16.77 7.17 -13.79
CA ILE A 106 -15.47 7.65 -14.31
C ILE A 106 -15.38 7.38 -15.82
N ASP A 107 -16.27 8.02 -16.57
CA ASP A 107 -16.34 7.92 -18.04
C ASP A 107 -15.39 8.90 -18.74
N SER A 108 -14.81 9.84 -17.99
CA SER A 108 -13.92 10.89 -18.48
C SER A 108 -12.92 11.31 -17.40
N ALA A 109 -11.85 12.00 -17.79
CA ALA A 109 -10.71 12.27 -16.91
C ALA A 109 -11.03 13.05 -15.64
N ASN A 110 -12.08 13.89 -15.62
CA ASN A 110 -12.37 14.82 -14.53
C ASN A 110 -13.78 14.61 -13.95
N VAL A 111 -13.86 14.41 -12.63
CA VAL A 111 -15.11 14.42 -11.85
C VAL A 111 -15.38 15.83 -11.35
N THR A 112 -16.64 16.28 -11.40
CA THR A 112 -17.08 17.55 -10.81
C THR A 112 -17.93 17.31 -9.56
N GLY A 113 -17.48 17.82 -8.43
CA GLY A 113 -18.27 17.98 -7.22
C GLY A 113 -18.73 19.42 -7.01
N TYR A 114 -19.85 19.56 -6.30
CA TYR A 114 -20.43 20.83 -5.86
C TYR A 114 -20.61 20.77 -4.35
N VAL A 115 -20.23 21.82 -3.64
CA VAL A 115 -20.34 21.93 -2.18
C VAL A 115 -21.07 23.22 -1.83
N TRP A 116 -22.01 23.15 -0.90
CA TRP A 116 -22.68 24.33 -0.34
C TRP A 116 -22.98 24.13 1.16
N ILE A 117 -23.52 25.16 1.79
CA ILE A 117 -23.91 25.17 3.20
C ILE A 117 -25.44 25.18 3.28
N ILE A 118 -25.98 24.31 4.11
CA ILE A 118 -27.42 24.19 4.40
C ILE A 118 -27.71 24.66 5.83
N ASP A 119 -28.93 25.17 6.05
CA ASP A 119 -29.54 25.32 7.36
C ASP A 119 -30.54 24.18 7.52
N PRO A 120 -30.27 23.15 8.36
CA PRO A 120 -31.16 22.00 8.48
C PRO A 120 -32.51 22.31 9.17
N ASN A 121 -32.84 23.58 9.42
CA ASN A 121 -34.20 24.03 9.80
C ASN A 121 -35.00 24.58 8.60
N ASN A 122 -34.36 24.76 7.44
CA ASN A 122 -34.89 25.50 6.28
C ASN A 122 -34.47 24.86 4.94
N GLU A 123 -34.25 23.55 4.95
CA GLU A 123 -33.95 22.74 3.77
C GLU A 123 -35.16 22.63 2.83
N SER A 124 -34.86 22.40 1.55
CA SER A 124 -35.83 21.83 0.62
C SER A 124 -35.93 20.31 0.77
N THR A 125 -37.07 19.72 0.41
CA THR A 125 -37.30 18.27 0.47
C THR A 125 -36.34 17.41 -0.37
N ALA A 126 -35.54 18.02 -1.24
CA ALA A 126 -34.48 17.35 -1.99
C ALA A 126 -33.12 17.41 -1.26
N GLU A 127 -32.86 18.46 -0.47
CA GLU A 127 -31.68 18.56 0.40
C GLU A 127 -31.81 17.56 1.56
N THR A 128 -32.97 17.55 2.24
CA THR A 128 -33.31 16.56 3.30
C THR A 128 -33.31 15.10 2.83
N ALA A 129 -33.30 14.86 1.52
CA ALA A 129 -33.32 13.54 0.91
C ALA A 129 -32.02 13.21 0.12
N GLY A 130 -30.92 13.95 0.34
CA GLY A 130 -29.62 13.69 -0.29
C GLY A 130 -29.62 13.71 -1.83
N THR A 131 -30.63 14.33 -2.45
CA THR A 131 -30.92 14.24 -3.90
C THR A 131 -30.91 15.60 -4.60
N ALA A 132 -30.77 16.71 -3.87
CA ALA A 132 -30.61 18.03 -4.46
C ALA A 132 -29.31 18.11 -5.27
N SER A 133 -29.44 18.50 -6.53
CA SER A 133 -28.34 18.80 -7.45
C SER A 133 -27.96 20.28 -7.51
N ILE A 134 -28.79 21.15 -6.91
CA ILE A 134 -28.54 22.57 -6.71
C ILE A 134 -29.04 22.99 -5.32
N PRO A 135 -28.38 23.95 -4.66
CA PRO A 135 -28.86 24.50 -3.37
C PRO A 135 -30.25 25.15 -3.51
N SER A 136 -31.04 25.13 -2.44
CA SER A 136 -32.30 25.89 -2.34
C SER A 136 -32.06 27.41 -2.25
N SER A 137 -33.15 28.20 -2.25
CA SER A 137 -33.06 29.66 -2.08
C SER A 137 -32.48 30.07 -0.72
N ALA A 138 -32.72 29.28 0.33
CA ALA A 138 -32.10 29.45 1.65
C ALA A 138 -30.59 29.15 1.56
N SER A 139 -30.22 27.93 1.14
CA SER A 139 -28.84 27.46 1.04
C SER A 139 -27.96 28.33 0.13
N LYS A 140 -28.49 28.85 -0.99
CA LYS A 140 -27.79 29.84 -1.84
C LYS A 140 -27.46 31.13 -1.09
N SER A 141 -28.39 31.63 -0.28
CA SER A 141 -28.24 32.88 0.47
C SER A 141 -27.28 32.72 1.64
N LEU A 142 -27.35 31.58 2.32
CA LEU A 142 -26.46 31.16 3.40
C LEU A 142 -25.02 30.97 2.89
N SER A 143 -24.83 30.13 1.88
CA SER A 143 -23.52 29.86 1.27
C SER A 143 -22.85 31.12 0.72
N LYS A 144 -23.62 32.03 0.11
CA LYS A 144 -23.12 33.35 -0.33
C LYS A 144 -22.68 34.21 0.85
N SER A 145 -23.40 34.18 1.97
CA SER A 145 -23.06 34.98 3.16
C SER A 145 -21.77 34.47 3.79
N PHE A 146 -21.60 33.16 3.90
CA PHE A 146 -20.37 32.51 4.36
C PHE A 146 -19.17 32.76 3.42
N ALA A 147 -19.33 32.57 2.11
CA ALA A 147 -18.29 32.88 1.13
C ALA A 147 -17.83 34.36 1.19
N ASN A 148 -18.77 35.29 1.42
CA ASN A 148 -18.47 36.72 1.56
C ASN A 148 -17.65 37.08 2.81
N VAL A 149 -17.68 36.26 3.88
CA VAL A 149 -16.89 36.48 5.10
C VAL A 149 -15.57 35.68 5.14
N GLY A 150 -15.25 34.94 4.08
CA GLY A 150 -14.00 34.18 3.96
C GLY A 150 -14.09 32.71 4.36
N GLU A 151 -15.29 32.16 4.51
CA GLU A 151 -15.49 30.73 4.76
C GLU A 151 -15.25 29.93 3.47
N ILE A 152 -14.49 28.85 3.55
CA ILE A 152 -14.05 28.05 2.40
C ILE A 152 -14.01 26.58 2.84
N PRO A 153 -14.74 25.65 2.18
CA PRO A 153 -14.65 24.24 2.50
C PRO A 153 -13.29 23.66 2.07
N ASN A 154 -12.48 23.29 3.07
CA ASN A 154 -11.33 22.43 2.91
C ASN A 154 -11.79 20.98 2.79
N VAL A 155 -11.73 20.43 1.57
CA VAL A 155 -12.19 19.09 1.24
C VAL A 155 -11.00 18.14 1.14
N VAL A 156 -10.91 17.22 2.10
CA VAL A 156 -9.89 16.17 2.16
C VAL A 156 -10.51 14.86 1.67
N PHE A 157 -9.94 14.30 0.61
CA PHE A 157 -10.23 12.95 0.14
C PHE A 157 -9.28 11.97 0.84
N GLY A 158 -9.77 10.82 1.30
CA GLY A 158 -8.92 9.77 1.85
C GLY A 158 -8.51 8.73 0.79
N GLY A 159 -7.31 8.18 0.96
CA GLY A 159 -6.66 7.30 -0.02
C GLY A 159 -5.79 8.08 -1.01
N GLU A 160 -4.70 7.46 -1.48
CA GLU A 160 -3.71 8.10 -2.37
C GLU A 160 -4.20 8.25 -3.83
N SER A 161 -5.38 7.72 -4.14
CA SER A 161 -5.93 7.55 -5.49
C SER A 161 -6.66 8.78 -6.06
N VAL A 162 -6.61 9.95 -5.41
CA VAL A 162 -7.39 11.14 -5.78
C VAL A 162 -6.49 12.37 -5.91
N ILE A 163 -6.61 13.10 -7.03
CA ILE A 163 -5.87 14.34 -7.27
C ILE A 163 -6.88 15.46 -7.54
N VAL A 164 -6.86 16.50 -6.70
CA VAL A 164 -7.70 17.70 -6.88
C VAL A 164 -7.07 18.60 -7.95
N ASN A 165 -7.77 18.77 -9.07
CA ASN A 165 -7.30 19.51 -10.23
C ASN A 165 -7.58 21.02 -10.10
N SER A 166 -8.74 21.37 -9.56
CA SER A 166 -9.10 22.76 -9.28
C SER A 166 -10.23 22.87 -8.25
N PHE A 167 -10.29 24.02 -7.61
CA PHE A 167 -11.32 24.39 -6.64
C PHE A 167 -11.70 25.85 -6.91
N SER A 168 -13.00 26.14 -7.05
CA SER A 168 -13.47 27.47 -7.45
C SER A 168 -14.85 27.78 -6.88
N TYR A 169 -15.18 29.07 -6.72
CA TYR A 169 -16.51 29.49 -6.24
C TYR A 169 -17.35 30.05 -7.40
N SER A 170 -18.64 29.68 -7.48
CA SER A 170 -19.50 29.94 -8.64
C SER A 170 -19.95 31.41 -8.74
N ASN A 171 -19.03 32.30 -9.09
CA ASN A 171 -19.30 33.74 -9.08
C ASN A 171 -20.01 34.26 -10.34
N GLY A 172 -19.80 33.63 -11.51
CA GLY A 172 -20.17 34.15 -12.83
C GLY A 172 -21.63 34.04 -13.29
N SER A 173 -22.59 33.70 -12.43
CA SER A 173 -24.02 33.69 -12.80
C SER A 173 -24.95 33.94 -11.61
N VAL A 174 -26.13 34.50 -11.90
CA VAL A 174 -27.11 34.98 -10.90
C VAL A 174 -27.86 33.82 -10.20
N ILE A 175 -27.87 32.63 -10.80
CA ILE A 175 -28.85 31.57 -10.50
C ILE A 175 -28.33 30.55 -9.45
N VAL A 176 -27.01 30.42 -9.25
CA VAL A 176 -26.39 29.42 -8.35
C VAL A 176 -25.20 30.00 -7.57
N LYS A 177 -25.04 29.54 -6.32
CA LYS A 177 -23.97 29.91 -5.39
C LYS A 177 -23.53 28.68 -4.59
N TYR A 178 -22.38 28.14 -4.98
CA TYR A 178 -21.72 26.98 -4.37
C TYR A 178 -20.21 27.04 -4.66
N TRP A 179 -19.43 26.21 -3.96
CA TRP A 179 -18.07 25.85 -4.36
C TRP A 179 -18.13 24.68 -5.35
N GLN A 180 -17.26 24.67 -6.34
CA GLN A 180 -17.12 23.63 -7.35
C GLN A 180 -15.69 23.07 -7.29
N ILE A 181 -15.61 21.75 -7.23
CA ILE A 181 -14.39 20.98 -7.04
C ILE A 181 -14.22 20.09 -8.26
N LEU A 182 -13.07 20.17 -8.93
CA LEU A 182 -12.70 19.31 -10.05
C LEU A 182 -11.59 18.38 -9.57
N PHE A 183 -11.78 17.07 -9.65
CA PHE A 183 -10.78 16.08 -9.24
C PHE A 183 -10.67 14.94 -10.27
N THR A 184 -9.48 14.40 -10.43
CA THR A 184 -9.26 13.08 -11.05
C THR A 184 -9.21 12.04 -9.95
N THR A 185 -9.57 10.80 -10.27
CA THR A 185 -9.43 9.66 -9.35
C THR A 185 -9.16 8.38 -10.13
N THR A 186 -8.27 7.55 -9.61
CA THR A 186 -7.98 6.19 -10.07
C THR A 186 -8.69 5.14 -9.20
N ALA A 187 -9.40 5.55 -8.15
CA ALA A 187 -10.12 4.66 -7.25
C ALA A 187 -11.26 3.92 -7.98
N THR A 188 -11.31 2.60 -7.84
CA THR A 188 -12.40 1.74 -8.31
C THR A 188 -13.49 1.51 -7.25
N GLU A 189 -13.32 2.11 -6.08
CA GLU A 189 -14.00 1.84 -4.82
C GLU A 189 -14.77 3.07 -4.29
N THR A 190 -15.10 3.11 -3.00
CA THR A 190 -15.63 4.32 -2.36
C THR A 190 -14.53 5.25 -1.87
N ILE A 191 -14.65 6.54 -2.19
CA ILE A 191 -13.71 7.57 -1.76
C ILE A 191 -14.28 8.26 -0.50
N PRO A 192 -13.65 8.12 0.67
CA PRO A 192 -14.04 8.90 1.85
C PRO A 192 -13.70 10.38 1.68
N VAL A 193 -14.61 11.24 2.12
CA VAL A 193 -14.52 12.69 2.01
C VAL A 193 -14.80 13.33 3.37
N VAL A 194 -13.86 14.14 3.84
CA VAL A 194 -14.01 15.00 5.02
C VAL A 194 -14.03 16.45 4.55
N ILE A 195 -15.14 17.15 4.79
CA ILE A 195 -15.23 18.60 4.53
C ILE A 195 -15.09 19.33 5.86
N THR A 196 -14.12 20.23 5.94
CA THR A 196 -13.88 21.11 7.09
C THR A 196 -14.00 22.57 6.67
N GLY A 197 -14.41 23.44 7.58
CA GLY A 197 -14.43 24.89 7.34
C GLY A 197 -13.25 25.63 7.97
N ASN A 198 -13.17 26.92 7.71
CA ASN A 198 -12.31 27.90 8.39
C ASN A 198 -12.84 28.28 9.80
N ALA A 199 -13.87 27.57 10.27
CA ALA A 199 -14.55 27.79 11.56
C ALA A 199 -15.13 29.20 11.75
N ILE A 200 -15.51 29.88 10.66
CA ILE A 200 -16.18 31.19 10.75
C ILE A 200 -17.63 30.97 11.19
N SER A 201 -18.15 31.88 12.01
CA SER A 201 -19.56 31.88 12.44
C SER A 201 -20.33 33.07 11.87
N ILE A 202 -21.57 32.83 11.44
CA ILE A 202 -22.55 33.87 11.12
C ILE A 202 -23.69 33.76 12.13
N ALA A 203 -24.13 34.89 12.68
CA ALA A 203 -25.16 34.97 13.72
C ALA A 203 -24.87 34.13 15.00
N GLY A 204 -23.60 33.79 15.25
CA GLY A 204 -23.18 32.92 16.37
C GLY A 204 -23.12 31.43 16.02
N CYS A 205 -23.46 31.03 14.79
CA CYS A 205 -23.46 29.66 14.32
C CYS A 205 -22.35 29.41 13.29
N ALA A 206 -21.51 28.40 13.53
CA ALA A 206 -20.50 27.90 12.58
C ALA A 206 -21.08 26.80 11.67
N VAL A 207 -20.27 26.34 10.70
CA VAL A 207 -20.57 25.17 9.86
C VAL A 207 -19.85 23.94 10.42
N GLU A 208 -20.58 22.86 10.65
CA GLU A 208 -20.02 21.60 11.16
C GLU A 208 -19.27 20.81 10.08
N PRO A 209 -18.18 20.09 10.42
CA PRO A 209 -17.50 19.20 9.48
C PRO A 209 -18.40 18.05 9.02
N LEU A 210 -18.40 17.76 7.71
CA LEU A 210 -19.11 16.65 7.08
C LEU A 210 -18.16 15.47 6.88
N GLN A 211 -18.62 14.24 7.12
CA GLN A 211 -17.86 13.00 6.82
C GLN A 211 -18.74 12.03 6.01
N THR A 212 -18.44 11.87 4.72
CA THR A 212 -19.30 11.14 3.77
C THR A 212 -18.48 10.34 2.75
N MET A 213 -19.15 9.54 1.92
CA MET A 213 -18.53 8.74 0.85
C MET A 213 -18.98 9.21 -0.54
N ILE A 214 -18.05 9.27 -1.48
CA ILE A 214 -18.36 9.28 -2.92
C ILE A 214 -18.30 7.85 -3.42
N TYR A 215 -19.34 7.41 -4.14
CA TYR A 215 -19.46 6.05 -4.66
C TYR A 215 -19.02 6.01 -6.12
N VAL A 216 -17.88 5.40 -6.43
CA VAL A 216 -17.49 5.16 -7.82
C VAL A 216 -18.36 4.05 -8.41
N LYS A 217 -19.03 4.34 -9.53
CA LYS A 217 -19.74 3.37 -10.36
C LYS A 217 -18.75 2.75 -11.36
N PRO A 218 -18.54 1.42 -11.35
CA PRO A 218 -17.79 0.75 -12.40
C PRO A 218 -18.49 0.88 -13.77
N LEU A 219 -17.67 1.09 -14.81
CA LEU A 219 -18.04 1.50 -16.17
C LEU A 219 -18.85 0.47 -17.01
N THR A 220 -19.30 -0.65 -16.42
CA THR A 220 -19.25 -1.94 -17.13
C THR A 220 -20.47 -2.88 -17.04
N VAL A 221 -21.63 -2.45 -16.52
CA VAL A 221 -22.80 -3.37 -16.31
C VAL A 221 -24.16 -2.85 -16.84
N SER A 222 -24.21 -1.72 -17.56
CA SER A 222 -25.47 -1.01 -17.86
C SER A 222 -26.34 -1.55 -19.01
N THR A 223 -25.97 -2.67 -19.64
CA THR A 223 -26.56 -3.09 -20.94
C THR A 223 -27.18 -4.49 -20.97
N TRP A 224 -27.20 -5.22 -19.84
CA TRP A 224 -27.67 -6.62 -19.77
C TRP A 224 -28.72 -6.89 -18.68
N LEU A 225 -29.26 -5.83 -18.06
CA LEU A 225 -30.10 -5.90 -16.86
C LEU A 225 -31.58 -5.98 -17.22
N THR A 226 -32.35 -6.81 -16.51
CA THR A 226 -33.82 -6.80 -16.53
C THR A 226 -34.38 -6.81 -15.12
N VAL A 227 -35.29 -5.86 -14.86
CA VAL A 227 -36.07 -5.71 -13.62
C VAL A 227 -37.24 -6.69 -13.60
N ALA A 228 -37.50 -7.33 -12.46
CA ALA A 228 -38.75 -8.07 -12.22
C ALA A 228 -39.29 -7.84 -10.80
N THR A 229 -40.60 -8.04 -10.63
CA THR A 229 -41.33 -7.78 -9.38
C THR A 229 -41.16 -8.91 -8.35
N PRO A 230 -40.87 -8.60 -7.07
CA PRO A 230 -40.74 -9.61 -6.01
C PRO A 230 -42.08 -10.26 -5.64
N SER A 231 -42.03 -11.50 -5.13
CA SER A 231 -43.20 -12.31 -4.74
C SER A 231 -43.44 -12.35 -3.21
N SER A 232 -44.69 -12.21 -2.76
CA SER A 232 -45.00 -11.57 -1.47
C SER A 232 -45.24 -12.52 -0.27
N SER A 233 -44.27 -13.37 0.05
CA SER A 233 -44.38 -14.29 1.21
C SER A 233 -42.96 -14.75 1.67
N GLY A 234 -41.82 -15.24 2.25
CA GLY A 234 -41.47 -16.22 3.33
C GLY A 234 -40.02 -16.09 3.83
N THR A 235 -39.75 -16.69 5.00
CA THR A 235 -38.57 -16.43 5.84
C THR A 235 -37.43 -17.42 5.59
N GLU A 236 -36.77 -17.33 4.42
CA GLU A 236 -35.64 -18.20 4.08
C GLU A 236 -34.28 -17.46 4.00
N SER A 237 -33.22 -18.24 3.74
CA SER A 237 -31.83 -17.81 3.85
C SER A 237 -31.38 -16.81 2.79
N PHE A 238 -30.49 -15.92 3.22
CA PHE A 238 -29.88 -14.84 2.45
C PHE A 238 -28.36 -14.81 2.73
N SER A 239 -27.54 -14.49 1.73
CA SER A 239 -26.09 -14.30 1.89
C SER A 239 -25.55 -13.18 1.01
N LEU A 240 -24.45 -12.57 1.46
CA LEU A 240 -23.75 -11.48 0.79
C LEU A 240 -22.32 -11.91 0.45
N SER A 241 -21.89 -11.60 -0.77
CA SER A 241 -20.49 -11.67 -1.20
C SER A 241 -20.07 -10.29 -1.69
N ALA A 242 -19.01 -9.71 -1.13
CA ALA A 242 -18.45 -8.43 -1.55
C ALA A 242 -17.06 -8.63 -2.18
N ASN A 243 -16.60 -7.66 -2.97
CA ASN A 243 -15.20 -7.60 -3.40
C ASN A 243 -14.39 -6.83 -2.35
N ALA A 244 -13.45 -7.48 -1.64
CA ALA A 244 -12.67 -6.79 -0.62
C ALA A 244 -11.78 -5.64 -1.16
N CYS A 245 -11.44 -5.65 -2.46
CA CYS A 245 -10.69 -4.58 -3.13
C CYS A 245 -11.57 -3.61 -3.95
N ALA A 246 -12.88 -3.79 -3.92
CA ALA A 246 -13.86 -2.85 -4.46
C ALA A 246 -15.19 -3.04 -3.72
N PRO A 247 -15.28 -2.71 -2.41
CA PRO A 247 -16.41 -3.12 -1.57
C PRO A 247 -17.75 -2.48 -1.93
N ASN A 248 -17.75 -1.45 -2.78
CA ASN A 248 -18.93 -0.96 -3.51
C ASN A 248 -19.61 -2.05 -4.37
N ILE A 249 -18.85 -3.05 -4.84
CA ILE A 249 -19.32 -4.20 -5.61
C ILE A 249 -19.77 -5.32 -4.65
N MET A 250 -21.08 -5.50 -4.54
CA MET A 250 -21.69 -6.54 -3.70
C MET A 250 -22.69 -7.39 -4.51
N MET A 251 -22.73 -8.69 -4.22
CA MET A 251 -23.73 -9.63 -4.71
C MET A 251 -24.52 -10.20 -3.53
N ALA A 252 -25.83 -10.33 -3.72
CA ALA A 252 -26.76 -10.88 -2.76
C ALA A 252 -27.45 -12.11 -3.35
N LEU A 253 -27.35 -13.24 -2.64
CA LEU A 253 -27.98 -14.51 -2.98
C LEU A 253 -29.16 -14.77 -2.04
N GLY A 254 -30.25 -15.32 -2.56
CA GLY A 254 -31.40 -15.72 -1.76
C GLY A 254 -32.22 -16.82 -2.43
N SER A 255 -32.88 -17.64 -1.62
CA SER A 255 -33.75 -18.73 -2.12
C SER A 255 -35.17 -18.26 -2.43
N TYR A 256 -35.71 -17.34 -1.62
CA TYR A 256 -37.15 -17.12 -1.55
C TYR A 256 -37.75 -16.34 -2.73
N TYR A 257 -37.48 -15.03 -2.82
CA TYR A 257 -38.28 -14.08 -3.61
C TYR A 257 -38.32 -14.33 -5.13
N TYR A 258 -37.34 -15.08 -5.64
CA TYR A 258 -37.09 -15.31 -7.07
C TYR A 258 -36.92 -16.80 -7.42
N GLY A 259 -36.95 -17.70 -6.43
CA GLY A 259 -36.54 -19.09 -6.58
C GLY A 259 -35.02 -19.30 -6.47
N ALA A 260 -34.63 -20.55 -6.20
CA ALA A 260 -33.27 -20.92 -5.84
C ALA A 260 -32.20 -20.49 -6.87
N GLY A 261 -31.20 -19.76 -6.39
CA GLY A 261 -29.97 -19.47 -7.14
C GLY A 261 -30.04 -18.31 -8.12
N ASN A 262 -30.93 -17.35 -7.88
CA ASN A 262 -30.85 -16.01 -8.48
C ASN A 262 -29.86 -15.11 -7.70
N ILE A 263 -29.28 -14.12 -8.39
CA ILE A 263 -28.36 -13.13 -7.80
C ILE A 263 -28.92 -11.72 -8.01
N ALA A 264 -28.93 -10.90 -6.96
CA ALA A 264 -29.04 -9.44 -7.07
C ALA A 264 -27.66 -8.78 -6.91
N PHE A 265 -27.41 -7.70 -7.64
CA PHE A 265 -26.11 -7.02 -7.71
C PHE A 265 -26.23 -5.55 -7.33
N SER A 266 -25.24 -5.02 -6.60
CA SER A 266 -25.09 -3.59 -6.34
C SER A 266 -23.67 -3.11 -6.59
N ASN A 267 -23.58 -1.86 -7.03
CA ASN A 267 -22.38 -1.06 -7.23
C ASN A 267 -22.26 0.10 -6.22
N ALA A 268 -23.15 0.13 -5.21
CA ALA A 268 -23.25 1.20 -4.22
C ALA A 268 -23.81 0.67 -2.88
N TYR A 269 -23.31 -0.48 -2.41
CA TYR A 269 -23.66 -1.06 -1.09
C TYR A 269 -25.18 -1.25 -0.84
N PHE A 270 -25.98 -1.43 -1.90
CA PHE A 270 -27.45 -1.42 -1.92
C PHE A 270 -28.14 -0.10 -1.51
N LEU A 271 -27.39 0.98 -1.22
CA LEU A 271 -27.93 2.27 -0.74
C LEU A 271 -28.80 3.01 -1.79
N ALA A 272 -28.47 2.88 -3.07
CA ALA A 272 -29.06 3.69 -4.16
C ALA A 272 -29.73 2.85 -5.27
N SER A 273 -30.00 1.56 -5.04
CA SER A 273 -30.40 0.63 -6.12
C SER A 273 -31.91 0.44 -6.21
N SER A 274 -32.58 1.27 -7.03
CA SER A 274 -33.99 1.07 -7.44
C SER A 274 -34.18 -0.04 -8.49
N GLU A 275 -33.11 -0.73 -8.88
CA GLU A 275 -33.08 -1.73 -9.96
C GLU A 275 -32.80 -3.12 -9.35
N PRO A 276 -33.83 -3.97 -9.14
CA PRO A 276 -33.59 -5.37 -8.78
C PRO A 276 -33.03 -6.13 -9.99
N VAL A 277 -31.70 -6.18 -10.07
CA VAL A 277 -30.95 -6.95 -11.06
C VAL A 277 -31.24 -8.44 -10.89
N LEU A 278 -31.63 -9.13 -11.98
CA LEU A 278 -31.88 -10.57 -11.99
C LEU A 278 -31.17 -11.29 -13.14
N SER A 279 -30.83 -12.55 -12.89
CA SER A 279 -29.83 -13.34 -13.63
C SER A 279 -30.33 -14.07 -14.89
N SER A 280 -31.45 -13.64 -15.49
CA SER A 280 -31.97 -14.20 -16.76
C SER A 280 -30.91 -14.22 -17.87
N SER A 281 -30.07 -13.18 -17.93
CA SER A 281 -29.00 -13.00 -18.91
C SER A 281 -27.80 -13.95 -18.74
N PHE A 282 -27.67 -14.65 -17.61
CA PHE A 282 -26.46 -15.45 -17.32
C PHE A 282 -26.56 -16.91 -17.78
N ASN A 283 -27.74 -17.54 -17.71
CA ASN A 283 -28.05 -18.86 -18.28
C ASN A 283 -26.96 -19.96 -18.08
N ILE A 284 -26.34 -20.00 -16.90
CA ILE A 284 -25.18 -20.86 -16.60
C ILE A 284 -25.61 -22.30 -16.30
N ASP A 285 -26.70 -22.45 -15.53
CA ASP A 285 -27.23 -23.74 -15.05
C ASP A 285 -28.71 -23.57 -14.67
N LEU A 286 -29.54 -24.58 -14.95
CA LEU A 286 -30.94 -24.63 -14.50
C LEU A 286 -31.08 -24.84 -12.99
N ASN A 287 -30.01 -25.34 -12.34
CA ASN A 287 -29.96 -25.54 -10.89
C ASN A 287 -29.58 -24.26 -10.11
N GLY A 288 -29.34 -23.13 -10.82
CA GLY A 288 -29.02 -21.84 -10.21
C GLY A 288 -27.62 -21.76 -9.58
N VAL A 289 -27.35 -20.61 -8.95
CA VAL A 289 -26.07 -20.27 -8.30
C VAL A 289 -26.13 -20.55 -6.80
N THR A 290 -25.10 -21.23 -6.28
CA THR A 290 -25.02 -21.67 -4.88
C THR A 290 -23.98 -20.90 -4.06
N ALA A 291 -22.89 -20.44 -4.67
CA ALA A 291 -21.86 -19.63 -4.03
C ALA A 291 -21.14 -18.71 -5.03
N VAL A 292 -20.58 -17.60 -4.55
CA VAL A 292 -19.88 -16.59 -5.36
C VAL A 292 -18.62 -16.09 -4.63
N GLY A 293 -17.49 -16.12 -5.32
CA GLY A 293 -16.24 -15.46 -4.91
C GLY A 293 -15.91 -14.29 -5.85
N ILE A 294 -15.81 -13.08 -5.32
CA ILE A 294 -15.49 -11.88 -6.12
C ILE A 294 -14.03 -11.50 -5.90
N SER A 295 -13.25 -11.38 -6.98
CA SER A 295 -11.81 -11.07 -6.95
C SER A 295 -11.46 -9.97 -7.95
N ILE A 296 -10.24 -9.43 -7.90
CA ILE A 296 -9.78 -8.49 -8.94
C ILE A 296 -9.60 -9.17 -10.32
N GLY A 297 -9.45 -10.50 -10.36
CA GLY A 297 -9.25 -11.27 -11.59
C GLY A 297 -10.54 -11.70 -12.31
N GLY A 298 -11.70 -11.52 -11.66
CA GLY A 298 -13.02 -11.95 -12.14
C GLY A 298 -13.98 -12.31 -11.00
N VAL A 299 -15.25 -12.53 -11.36
CA VAL A 299 -16.25 -13.13 -10.47
C VAL A 299 -16.28 -14.63 -10.73
N ALA A 300 -15.95 -15.44 -9.72
CA ALA A 300 -16.16 -16.88 -9.78
C ALA A 300 -17.53 -17.23 -9.21
N VAL A 301 -18.24 -18.13 -9.89
CA VAL A 301 -19.63 -18.51 -9.60
C VAL A 301 -19.72 -20.04 -9.55
N LEU A 302 -20.22 -20.60 -8.46
CA LEU A 302 -20.53 -22.02 -8.31
C LEU A 302 -22.01 -22.25 -8.62
N THR A 303 -22.30 -23.23 -9.48
CA THR A 303 -23.67 -23.74 -9.69
C THR A 303 -23.82 -25.12 -9.06
N GLY A 304 -25.02 -25.71 -9.16
CA GLY A 304 -25.26 -27.10 -8.79
C GLY A 304 -24.41 -28.16 -9.53
N SER A 305 -23.63 -27.77 -10.55
CA SER A 305 -22.78 -28.68 -11.33
C SER A 305 -21.31 -28.29 -11.45
N ARG A 306 -20.95 -27.01 -11.62
CA ARG A 306 -19.55 -26.56 -11.88
C ARG A 306 -19.24 -25.15 -11.39
N VAL A 307 -17.95 -24.80 -11.37
CA VAL A 307 -17.46 -23.42 -11.21
C VAL A 307 -17.27 -22.76 -12.57
N TYR A 308 -17.73 -21.52 -12.70
CA TYR A 308 -17.60 -20.67 -13.88
C TYR A 308 -17.00 -19.32 -13.49
N VAL A 309 -16.21 -18.73 -14.39
CA VAL A 309 -15.77 -17.33 -14.28
C VAL A 309 -16.65 -16.45 -15.15
N VAL A 310 -17.24 -15.44 -14.53
CA VAL A 310 -18.04 -14.39 -15.15
C VAL A 310 -17.18 -13.13 -15.29
N LYS A 311 -16.99 -12.67 -16.52
CA LYS A 311 -16.30 -11.41 -16.81
C LYS A 311 -17.34 -10.29 -16.99
N LEU A 312 -17.59 -9.55 -15.90
CA LEU A 312 -18.64 -8.53 -15.79
C LEU A 312 -18.68 -7.55 -16.98
N ASN A 313 -17.52 -7.13 -17.51
CA ASN A 313 -17.42 -6.13 -18.57
C ASN A 313 -17.63 -6.65 -20.00
N SER A 314 -17.84 -7.95 -20.21
CA SER A 314 -18.08 -8.52 -21.56
C SER A 314 -19.16 -9.59 -21.61
N SER A 315 -19.91 -9.82 -20.52
CA SER A 315 -20.93 -10.88 -20.34
C SER A 315 -20.49 -12.32 -20.68
N THR A 316 -19.21 -12.53 -20.98
CA THR A 316 -18.62 -13.82 -21.34
C THR A 316 -18.42 -14.69 -20.10
N THR A 317 -19.00 -15.88 -20.10
CA THR A 317 -18.80 -16.94 -19.11
C THR A 317 -17.76 -17.95 -19.59
N MET A 318 -16.88 -18.41 -18.71
CA MET A 318 -15.90 -19.48 -18.99
C MET A 318 -16.02 -20.56 -17.90
N SER A 319 -16.07 -21.85 -18.28
CA SER A 319 -15.95 -22.94 -17.30
C SER A 319 -14.55 -22.91 -16.70
N ALA A 320 -14.43 -23.02 -15.38
CA ALA A 320 -13.13 -23.13 -14.73
C ALA A 320 -12.41 -24.43 -15.15
N LEU A 321 -11.09 -24.37 -15.18
CA LEU A 321 -10.19 -25.49 -15.48
C LEU A 321 -9.54 -26.04 -14.20
N GLY A 322 -9.06 -27.28 -14.25
CA GLY A 322 -8.31 -27.93 -13.16
C GLY A 322 -9.15 -28.65 -12.10
N ILE A 323 -10.44 -28.29 -11.94
CA ILE A 323 -11.38 -29.07 -11.13
C ILE A 323 -11.89 -30.28 -11.95
N PRO A 324 -11.73 -31.54 -11.48
CA PRO A 324 -12.24 -32.72 -12.19
C PRO A 324 -13.77 -32.72 -12.30
N SER A 325 -14.31 -33.22 -13.41
CA SER A 325 -15.76 -33.30 -13.65
C SER A 325 -16.52 -34.24 -12.70
N SER A 326 -15.81 -35.06 -11.91
CA SER A 326 -16.34 -35.89 -10.83
C SER A 326 -16.37 -35.19 -9.47
N TYR A 327 -15.70 -34.04 -9.31
CA TYR A 327 -15.69 -33.25 -8.09
C TYR A 327 -16.57 -32.01 -8.28
N VAL A 328 -17.74 -32.00 -7.64
CA VAL A 328 -18.60 -30.82 -7.54
C VAL A 328 -18.34 -30.17 -6.17
N PRO A 329 -17.74 -28.96 -6.11
CA PRO A 329 -17.57 -28.22 -4.85
C PRO A 329 -18.93 -27.87 -4.23
N THR A 330 -18.96 -27.63 -2.92
CA THR A 330 -20.14 -27.07 -2.23
C THR A 330 -19.95 -25.61 -1.85
N ASN A 331 -18.70 -25.17 -1.71
CA ASN A 331 -18.33 -23.83 -1.25
C ASN A 331 -17.34 -23.19 -2.22
N LEU A 332 -17.41 -21.87 -2.32
CA LEU A 332 -16.55 -21.02 -3.13
C LEU A 332 -16.31 -19.70 -2.38
N ARG A 333 -15.05 -19.27 -2.24
CA ARG A 333 -14.68 -18.03 -1.55
C ARG A 333 -13.54 -17.32 -2.28
N ALA A 334 -13.45 -16.00 -2.11
CA ALA A 334 -12.34 -15.16 -2.55
C ALA A 334 -11.65 -14.53 -1.32
N THR A 335 -10.92 -13.44 -1.50
CA THR A 335 -10.30 -12.73 -0.37
C THR A 335 -11.30 -11.88 0.42
N ASP A 336 -11.21 -11.94 1.75
CA ASP A 336 -12.03 -11.15 2.68
C ASP A 336 -11.43 -9.74 2.92
N SER A 337 -10.15 -9.52 2.57
CA SER A 337 -9.41 -8.27 2.78
C SER A 337 -8.54 -7.91 1.56
N CYS A 338 -8.16 -6.64 1.39
CA CYS A 338 -7.35 -6.20 0.24
C CYS A 338 -5.87 -5.97 0.57
N GLY A 339 -4.97 -6.48 -0.27
CA GLY A 339 -3.53 -6.22 -0.26
C GLY A 339 -3.13 -5.04 -1.15
N SER A 340 -2.17 -4.23 -0.71
CA SER A 340 -1.74 -2.97 -1.35
C SER A 340 -0.31 -3.07 -1.91
N GLY A 341 -0.14 -2.93 -3.23
CA GLY A 341 1.16 -2.95 -3.93
C GLY A 341 1.74 -4.37 -4.10
N ASP A 342 2.01 -4.79 -5.33
CA ASP A 342 2.62 -6.08 -5.75
C ASP A 342 2.08 -7.38 -5.09
N ALA A 343 0.95 -7.30 -4.40
CA ALA A 343 0.14 -8.41 -3.91
C ALA A 343 -0.69 -9.08 -5.03
N GLY A 344 -0.21 -9.01 -6.29
CA GLY A 344 -0.96 -9.30 -7.51
C GLY A 344 -1.51 -10.72 -7.64
N ASN A 345 -1.00 -11.66 -6.85
CA ASN A 345 -1.49 -13.04 -6.78
C ASN A 345 -2.51 -13.29 -5.65
N ALA A 346 -2.60 -12.42 -4.63
CA ALA A 346 -3.42 -12.66 -3.42
C ALA A 346 -4.86 -12.12 -3.58
N ASN A 347 -4.99 -10.89 -4.10
CA ASN A 347 -6.28 -10.26 -4.42
C ASN A 347 -7.07 -11.00 -5.52
N SER A 348 -6.41 -11.90 -6.24
CA SER A 348 -6.96 -12.76 -7.31
C SER A 348 -7.17 -14.21 -6.88
N ILE A 349 -6.93 -14.58 -5.60
CA ILE A 349 -7.17 -15.95 -5.14
C ILE A 349 -8.68 -16.24 -5.08
N VAL A 350 -9.04 -17.39 -5.60
CA VAL A 350 -10.35 -18.03 -5.42
C VAL A 350 -10.13 -19.46 -4.94
N VAL A 351 -10.84 -19.88 -3.91
CA VAL A 351 -10.81 -21.25 -3.38
C VAL A 351 -12.17 -21.94 -3.52
N ALA A 352 -12.14 -23.21 -3.91
CA ALA A 352 -13.31 -24.07 -4.03
C ALA A 352 -13.09 -25.38 -3.26
N TRP A 353 -14.04 -25.78 -2.42
CA TRP A 353 -13.96 -27.01 -1.63
C TRP A 353 -15.33 -27.66 -1.43
N LYS A 354 -15.33 -28.91 -0.97
CA LYS A 354 -16.51 -29.68 -0.60
C LYS A 354 -16.43 -30.07 0.88
N ASN A 355 -17.42 -29.63 1.65
CA ASN A 355 -17.58 -30.06 3.04
C ASN A 355 -18.26 -31.44 3.04
N SER A 356 -17.47 -32.51 3.21
CA SER A 356 -17.93 -33.90 3.22
C SER A 356 -16.87 -34.80 3.86
N ALA A 357 -17.28 -35.71 4.75
CA ALA A 357 -16.40 -36.68 5.41
C ALA A 357 -15.52 -37.43 4.38
N GLY A 358 -14.22 -37.53 4.68
CA GLY A 358 -13.23 -38.19 3.82
C GLY A 358 -12.69 -37.32 2.66
N LEU A 359 -13.13 -36.07 2.50
CA LEU A 359 -12.58 -35.14 1.50
C LEU A 359 -11.68 -34.07 2.14
N THR A 360 -10.38 -34.28 1.96
CA THR A 360 -9.28 -33.40 2.39
C THR A 360 -8.68 -32.58 1.24
N VAL A 361 -9.17 -32.78 0.01
CA VAL A 361 -8.73 -32.07 -1.20
C VAL A 361 -9.58 -30.83 -1.43
N PHE A 362 -8.91 -29.69 -1.64
CA PHE A 362 -9.50 -28.44 -2.11
C PHE A 362 -8.76 -27.89 -3.33
N TYR A 363 -9.32 -26.85 -3.94
CA TYR A 363 -8.84 -26.29 -5.18
C TYR A 363 -8.55 -24.80 -5.02
N VAL A 364 -7.35 -24.37 -5.41
CA VAL A 364 -6.87 -22.97 -5.35
C VAL A 364 -6.61 -22.45 -6.76
N SER A 365 -7.22 -21.33 -7.11
CA SER A 365 -6.89 -20.52 -8.29
C SER A 365 -6.23 -19.23 -7.84
N THR A 366 -5.20 -18.76 -8.56
CA THR A 366 -4.54 -17.45 -8.35
C THR A 366 -4.86 -16.44 -9.45
N ASP A 367 -5.71 -16.80 -10.42
CA ASP A 367 -5.99 -16.01 -11.63
C ASP A 367 -7.45 -15.51 -11.70
N GLY A 368 -8.15 -15.44 -10.57
CA GLY A 368 -9.56 -15.04 -10.48
C GLY A 368 -10.55 -16.16 -10.79
N GLY A 369 -10.17 -17.41 -10.54
CA GLY A 369 -11.01 -18.60 -10.67
C GLY A 369 -10.96 -19.31 -12.02
N LYS A 370 -10.04 -18.96 -12.94
CA LYS A 370 -10.03 -19.52 -14.31
C LYS A 370 -9.32 -20.87 -14.35
N VAL A 371 -8.16 -20.97 -13.70
CA VAL A 371 -7.39 -22.21 -13.54
C VAL A 371 -7.22 -22.51 -12.05
N PHE A 372 -7.64 -23.70 -11.64
CA PHE A 372 -7.46 -24.22 -10.28
C PHE A 372 -6.36 -25.29 -10.23
N THR A 373 -5.68 -25.35 -9.10
CA THR A 373 -4.72 -26.39 -8.70
C THR A 373 -5.22 -27.10 -7.46
N SER A 374 -5.04 -28.42 -7.36
CA SER A 374 -5.46 -29.21 -6.20
C SER A 374 -4.42 -29.16 -5.09
N VAL A 375 -4.86 -28.93 -3.85
CA VAL A 375 -4.07 -29.14 -2.63
C VAL A 375 -4.79 -30.19 -1.79
N ASP A 376 -4.03 -31.12 -1.22
CA ASP A 376 -4.52 -32.12 -0.28
C ASP A 376 -3.75 -31.98 1.04
N VAL A 377 -4.47 -32.01 2.16
CA VAL A 377 -3.91 -31.99 3.52
C VAL A 377 -3.85 -33.38 4.17
N SER A 378 -4.24 -34.45 3.44
CA SER A 378 -4.32 -35.83 3.96
C SER A 378 -3.05 -36.34 4.65
N ALA A 379 -1.87 -35.90 4.21
CA ALA A 379 -0.58 -36.30 4.78
C ALA A 379 -0.37 -35.83 6.24
N GLU A 380 -1.01 -34.73 6.65
CA GLU A 380 -0.86 -34.11 7.97
C GLU A 380 -1.96 -34.54 8.98
N LEU A 381 -2.80 -35.53 8.62
CA LEU A 381 -4.02 -35.87 9.35
C LEU A 381 -3.98 -37.29 9.94
N THR A 382 -4.47 -37.44 11.16
CA THR A 382 -4.36 -38.70 11.92
C THR A 382 -5.53 -39.66 11.68
N ALA A 383 -6.71 -39.16 11.28
CA ALA A 383 -7.89 -39.95 10.97
C ALA A 383 -8.30 -39.81 9.48
N ALA A 384 -7.31 -39.91 8.59
CA ALA A 384 -7.46 -39.93 7.14
C ALA A 384 -8.59 -40.89 6.70
N GLY A 385 -9.48 -40.40 5.83
CA GLY A 385 -10.71 -41.09 5.42
C GLY A 385 -11.95 -40.76 6.26
N SER A 386 -11.79 -40.18 7.46
CA SER A 386 -12.90 -39.56 8.22
C SER A 386 -12.83 -38.03 8.24
N ALA A 387 -11.61 -37.48 8.18
CA ALA A 387 -11.35 -36.04 8.20
C ALA A 387 -11.97 -35.30 7.01
N TYR A 388 -12.28 -34.00 7.19
CA TYR A 388 -12.85 -33.16 6.15
C TYR A 388 -12.60 -31.67 6.38
N ILE A 389 -12.62 -30.88 5.30
CA ILE A 389 -12.49 -29.42 5.34
C ILE A 389 -13.83 -28.81 5.76
N ARG A 390 -13.81 -27.99 6.82
CA ARG A 390 -14.95 -27.16 7.21
C ARG A 390 -15.02 -25.89 6.38
N ASP A 391 -13.97 -25.07 6.47
CA ASP A 391 -13.88 -23.74 5.85
C ASP A 391 -12.45 -23.41 5.40
N ILE A 392 -12.32 -22.45 4.49
CA ILE A 392 -11.04 -21.92 4.00
C ILE A 392 -11.15 -20.39 3.94
N ALA A 393 -10.19 -19.70 4.54
CA ALA A 393 -9.97 -18.27 4.35
C ALA A 393 -8.78 -18.02 3.42
N VAL A 394 -8.86 -16.96 2.60
CA VAL A 394 -7.74 -16.53 1.75
C VAL A 394 -6.88 -15.53 2.51
N SER A 395 -5.56 -15.77 2.54
CA SER A 395 -4.62 -15.00 3.35
C SER A 395 -3.78 -14.03 2.52
N GLN A 396 -3.90 -12.74 2.84
CA GLN A 396 -3.10 -11.67 2.28
C GLN A 396 -1.66 -11.70 2.83
N ALA A 397 -1.52 -11.98 4.12
CA ALA A 397 -0.23 -12.02 4.80
C ALA A 397 0.65 -13.23 4.39
N LEU A 398 0.05 -14.39 4.11
CA LEU A 398 0.78 -15.57 3.59
C LEU A 398 0.95 -15.57 2.06
N LYS A 399 0.20 -14.72 1.34
CA LYS A 399 -0.05 -14.85 -0.11
C LYS A 399 -0.52 -16.27 -0.46
N GLY A 400 -1.50 -16.76 0.30
CA GLY A 400 -1.88 -18.16 0.38
C GLY A 400 -3.26 -18.35 0.99
N VAL A 401 -3.49 -19.45 1.71
CA VAL A 401 -4.79 -19.75 2.33
C VAL A 401 -4.63 -20.38 3.72
N ILE A 402 -5.67 -20.24 4.55
CA ILE A 402 -5.77 -20.82 5.88
C ILE A 402 -6.96 -21.78 5.89
N VAL A 403 -6.71 -23.06 6.20
CA VAL A 403 -7.65 -24.16 6.05
C VAL A 403 -8.06 -24.67 7.44
N LEU A 404 -9.36 -24.73 7.71
CA LEU A 404 -9.93 -25.33 8.92
C LEU A 404 -10.42 -26.74 8.62
N VAL A 405 -9.80 -27.74 9.27
CA VAL A 405 -10.04 -29.17 9.00
C VAL A 405 -10.54 -29.86 10.27
N ARG A 406 -11.58 -30.68 10.17
CA ARG A 406 -11.97 -31.62 11.23
C ARG A 406 -11.16 -32.90 11.06
N ASP A 407 -10.35 -33.26 12.06
CA ASP A 407 -9.67 -34.56 12.15
C ASP A 407 -10.29 -35.38 13.30
N SER A 408 -11.23 -36.27 12.93
CA SER A 408 -12.09 -37.04 13.86
C SER A 408 -12.85 -36.16 14.87
N SER A 409 -12.25 -35.89 16.03
CA SER A 409 -12.83 -35.14 17.16
C SER A 409 -12.15 -33.78 17.41
N LYS A 410 -11.05 -33.50 16.71
CA LYS A 410 -10.28 -32.26 16.81
C LYS A 410 -10.52 -31.38 15.59
N ASP A 411 -10.43 -30.07 15.75
CA ASP A 411 -10.36 -29.14 14.62
C ASP A 411 -8.95 -28.57 14.54
N LEU A 412 -8.40 -28.49 13.33
CA LEU A 412 -7.01 -28.15 13.03
C LEU A 412 -6.97 -26.95 12.08
N ILE A 413 -6.09 -25.99 12.36
CA ILE A 413 -5.75 -24.91 11.43
C ILE A 413 -4.48 -25.31 10.67
N PHE A 414 -4.49 -25.13 9.34
CA PHE A 414 -3.31 -25.25 8.50
C PHE A 414 -3.09 -23.98 7.67
N SER A 415 -1.86 -23.48 7.63
CA SER A 415 -1.44 -22.45 6.67
C SER A 415 -0.88 -23.12 5.41
N VAL A 416 -1.30 -22.64 4.24
CA VAL A 416 -0.89 -23.19 2.94
C VAL A 416 -0.35 -22.09 2.04
N ARG A 417 0.92 -22.23 1.63
CA ARG A 417 1.65 -21.27 0.77
C ARG A 417 2.35 -22.04 -0.35
N SER A 418 2.09 -21.66 -1.61
CA SER A 418 2.66 -22.32 -2.81
C SER A 418 2.49 -23.85 -2.85
N GLY A 419 1.38 -24.37 -2.29
CA GLY A 419 1.10 -25.81 -2.19
C GLY A 419 1.77 -26.52 -1.01
N VAL A 420 2.69 -25.87 -0.29
CA VAL A 420 3.26 -26.39 0.96
C VAL A 420 2.24 -26.20 2.09
N VAL A 421 1.88 -27.28 2.77
CA VAL A 421 1.03 -27.30 3.95
C VAL A 421 1.91 -27.13 5.20
N THR A 422 1.47 -26.33 6.16
CA THR A 422 2.13 -26.16 7.46
C THR A 422 1.08 -26.25 8.59
N PRO A 423 1.30 -27.09 9.62
CA PRO A 423 0.35 -27.24 10.73
C PRO A 423 0.40 -26.03 11.68
N GLY A 424 -0.78 -25.57 12.09
CA GLY A 424 -0.99 -24.56 13.11
C GLY A 424 -1.71 -25.15 14.35
N TYR A 425 -2.66 -24.39 14.89
CA TYR A 425 -3.30 -24.66 16.17
C TYR A 425 -4.30 -25.84 16.13
N VAL A 426 -4.48 -26.46 17.30
CA VAL A 426 -5.30 -27.65 17.52
C VAL A 426 -6.40 -27.37 18.56
N PHE A 427 -7.65 -27.31 18.11
CA PHE A 427 -8.83 -27.34 18.98
C PHE A 427 -9.15 -28.80 19.38
N GLY A 428 -9.72 -29.01 20.57
CA GLY A 428 -10.00 -30.35 21.10
C GLY A 428 -9.62 -30.59 22.56
N SER A 429 -9.27 -29.54 23.32
CA SER A 429 -9.33 -29.61 24.78
C SER A 429 -10.77 -29.47 25.27
N SER A 430 -11.11 -30.00 26.45
CA SER A 430 -12.48 -29.88 27.01
C SER A 430 -12.93 -28.43 27.26
N THR A 431 -11.99 -27.48 27.24
CA THR A 431 -12.22 -26.03 27.36
C THR A 431 -12.34 -25.29 26.01
N MET A 432 -12.01 -25.94 24.89
CA MET A 432 -12.00 -25.33 23.56
C MET A 432 -12.68 -26.24 22.52
N ILE A 433 -14.01 -26.13 22.48
CA ILE A 433 -14.87 -26.74 21.48
C ILE A 433 -15.23 -25.65 20.45
N LEU A 434 -15.15 -25.98 19.16
CA LEU A 434 -15.52 -25.08 18.06
C LEU A 434 -16.91 -25.42 17.50
N ASP A 435 -17.30 -26.70 17.53
CA ASP A 435 -18.61 -27.22 17.16
C ASP A 435 -18.91 -28.47 18.01
N SER A 436 -20.01 -28.42 18.77
CA SER A 436 -20.56 -29.48 19.62
C SER A 436 -21.72 -30.24 18.98
N GLY A 437 -22.08 -29.93 17.74
CA GLY A 437 -23.20 -30.54 17.00
C GLY A 437 -24.54 -29.81 17.12
N ILE A 438 -24.58 -28.62 17.75
CA ILE A 438 -25.82 -27.85 17.97
C ILE A 438 -26.31 -27.01 16.76
N GLY A 439 -25.61 -27.11 15.62
CA GLY A 439 -25.99 -26.42 14.37
C GLY A 439 -25.06 -25.28 13.94
N ALA A 440 -23.96 -25.04 14.66
CA ALA A 440 -22.92 -24.12 14.23
C ALA A 440 -22.22 -24.60 12.95
N THR A 441 -21.86 -23.66 12.08
CA THR A 441 -21.01 -23.90 10.91
C THR A 441 -19.67 -23.18 11.12
N PRO A 442 -18.60 -23.86 11.58
CA PRO A 442 -17.34 -23.20 11.86
C PRO A 442 -16.74 -22.48 10.65
N ASN A 443 -16.31 -21.25 10.88
CA ASN A 443 -15.78 -20.33 9.86
C ASN A 443 -14.50 -19.65 10.37
N VAL A 444 -13.56 -19.41 9.46
CA VAL A 444 -12.36 -18.58 9.64
C VAL A 444 -12.51 -17.32 8.81
N MET A 445 -12.03 -16.18 9.31
CA MET A 445 -11.87 -14.94 8.53
C MET A 445 -10.50 -14.33 8.80
N GLU A 446 -9.87 -13.72 7.78
CA GLU A 446 -8.64 -12.91 7.95
C GLU A 446 -8.93 -11.42 7.76
N GLY A 447 -8.53 -10.61 8.74
CA GLY A 447 -8.32 -9.17 8.60
C GLY A 447 -6.85 -8.84 8.79
N HIS A 448 -6.45 -7.59 8.52
CA HIS A 448 -5.03 -7.22 8.55
C HIS A 448 -4.34 -7.46 9.90
N ALA A 449 -5.06 -7.45 11.02
CA ALA A 449 -4.52 -7.70 12.36
C ALA A 449 -4.45 -9.19 12.76
N GLY A 450 -5.00 -10.12 11.96
CA GLY A 450 -5.02 -11.55 12.27
C GLY A 450 -6.30 -12.26 11.83
N ILE A 451 -6.53 -13.47 12.36
CA ILE A 451 -7.71 -14.28 12.07
C ILE A 451 -8.70 -14.34 13.24
N LEU A 452 -9.98 -14.45 12.88
CA LEU A 452 -11.05 -14.90 13.78
C LEU A 452 -11.50 -16.29 13.37
N VAL A 453 -11.84 -17.12 14.36
CA VAL A 453 -12.43 -18.45 14.17
C VAL A 453 -13.72 -18.52 14.99
N SER A 454 -14.86 -18.71 14.33
CA SER A 454 -16.19 -18.67 14.95
C SER A 454 -16.97 -19.96 14.74
N GLY A 455 -17.67 -20.41 15.79
CA GLY A 455 -18.60 -21.54 15.78
C GLY A 455 -19.55 -21.47 16.99
N ASP A 456 -19.51 -22.44 17.89
CA ASP A 456 -20.17 -22.35 19.21
C ASP A 456 -19.55 -21.26 20.12
N ALA A 457 -18.31 -20.89 19.83
CA ALA A 457 -17.57 -19.83 20.50
C ALA A 457 -16.75 -19.02 19.49
N LEU A 458 -16.35 -17.82 19.89
CA LEU A 458 -15.48 -16.94 19.12
C LEU A 458 -14.04 -17.04 19.63
N TYR A 459 -13.10 -17.21 18.72
CA TYR A 459 -11.66 -17.26 19.00
C TYR A 459 -10.92 -16.26 18.09
N MET A 460 -9.81 -15.72 18.58
CA MET A 460 -8.90 -14.84 17.84
C MET A 460 -7.49 -15.43 17.82
N SER A 461 -6.77 -15.20 16.73
CA SER A 461 -5.35 -15.48 16.61
C SER A 461 -4.69 -14.33 15.84
N LEU A 462 -3.62 -13.76 16.40
CA LEU A 462 -2.92 -12.62 15.80
C LEU A 462 -1.68 -13.03 14.97
N ASP A 463 -1.41 -14.34 14.88
CA ASP A 463 -0.25 -14.95 14.23
C ASP A 463 -0.67 -16.01 13.17
N LEU A 464 -1.86 -15.81 12.59
CA LEU A 464 -2.49 -16.65 11.55
C LEU A 464 -2.73 -18.12 11.94
N GLY A 465 -2.70 -18.44 13.23
CA GLY A 465 -3.15 -19.70 13.77
C GLY A 465 -2.05 -20.49 14.46
N GLN A 466 -1.02 -19.85 15.01
CA GLN A 466 -0.08 -20.50 15.93
C GLN A 466 -0.60 -20.42 17.38
N THR A 467 -1.09 -19.25 17.81
CA THR A 467 -1.68 -19.05 19.14
C THR A 467 -3.10 -18.52 19.04
N VAL A 468 -4.04 -19.30 19.58
CA VAL A 468 -5.48 -19.01 19.53
C VAL A 468 -6.01 -18.80 20.95
N PHE A 469 -6.73 -17.70 21.17
CA PHE A 469 -7.42 -17.41 22.44
C PHE A 469 -8.92 -17.21 22.24
N LYS A 470 -9.72 -17.65 23.22
CA LYS A 470 -11.18 -17.46 23.20
C LYS A 470 -11.52 -16.01 23.55
N ILE A 471 -12.33 -15.36 22.73
CA ILE A 471 -12.96 -14.07 23.06
C ILE A 471 -14.13 -14.33 24.01
N ARG A 472 -14.16 -13.61 25.13
CA ARG A 472 -15.28 -13.60 26.06
C ARG A 472 -16.35 -12.64 25.55
N LEU A 473 -17.46 -13.20 25.09
CA LEU A 473 -18.66 -12.42 24.78
C LEU A 473 -19.27 -11.92 26.11
N GLU A 474 -19.70 -10.65 26.14
CA GLU A 474 -20.29 -10.00 27.31
C GLU A 474 -21.61 -9.30 26.97
N SER A 475 -22.71 -9.78 27.54
CA SER A 475 -23.96 -9.02 27.53
C SER A 475 -23.96 -7.89 28.56
N ARG A 476 -24.51 -6.74 28.18
CA ARG A 476 -24.90 -5.67 29.11
C ARG A 476 -26.28 -5.88 29.73
N ASP A 477 -27.06 -6.87 29.27
CA ASP A 477 -28.35 -7.23 29.85
C ASP A 477 -28.21 -8.19 31.04
N SER A 478 -28.53 -7.68 32.23
CA SER A 478 -28.53 -8.48 33.47
C SER A 478 -29.57 -9.60 33.52
N ALA A 479 -30.62 -9.56 32.68
CA ALA A 479 -31.59 -10.64 32.54
C ALA A 479 -31.14 -11.71 31.53
N ARG A 480 -30.14 -11.41 30.68
CA ARG A 480 -29.54 -12.32 29.69
C ARG A 480 -28.01 -12.28 29.73
N PRO A 481 -27.37 -12.56 30.90
CA PRO A 481 -25.94 -12.35 31.12
C PRO A 481 -25.08 -13.36 30.36
N ALA A 482 -24.92 -13.15 29.06
CA ALA A 482 -23.98 -13.88 28.23
C ALA A 482 -22.55 -13.48 28.61
N THR A 483 -21.97 -14.21 29.57
CA THR A 483 -20.50 -14.37 29.69
C THR A 483 -19.97 -15.49 28.79
N ASN A 484 -20.90 -16.27 28.23
CA ASN A 484 -20.81 -17.20 27.10
C ASN A 484 -22.17 -17.16 26.37
N LEU A 485 -22.29 -17.73 25.18
CA LEU A 485 -23.59 -17.97 24.54
C LEU A 485 -24.44 -18.96 25.36
N SER A 486 -25.75 -18.95 25.15
CA SER A 486 -26.62 -20.00 25.70
C SER A 486 -26.39 -21.36 25.00
N PRO A 487 -26.67 -22.51 25.62
CA PRO A 487 -26.33 -23.84 25.06
C PRO A 487 -27.02 -24.24 23.74
N SER A 488 -27.91 -23.40 23.22
CA SER A 488 -28.60 -23.56 21.93
C SER A 488 -28.36 -22.37 20.98
N GLU A 489 -27.42 -21.49 21.33
CA GLU A 489 -27.07 -20.29 20.58
C GLU A 489 -25.63 -20.38 20.09
N TYR A 490 -25.42 -20.07 18.82
CA TYR A 490 -24.13 -20.20 18.13
C TYR A 490 -23.92 -19.02 17.18
N LEU A 491 -22.71 -18.90 16.65
CA LEU A 491 -22.33 -17.80 15.75
C LEU A 491 -22.71 -18.16 14.31
N VAL A 492 -23.41 -17.24 13.63
CA VAL A 492 -23.93 -17.41 12.27
C VAL A 492 -23.14 -16.61 11.23
N GLN A 493 -22.60 -15.45 11.63
CA GLN A 493 -21.73 -14.65 10.77
C GLN A 493 -20.74 -13.85 11.62
N THR A 494 -19.47 -13.88 11.24
CA THR A 494 -18.43 -12.94 11.68
C THR A 494 -18.22 -11.90 10.56
N VAL A 495 -17.80 -10.68 10.91
CA VAL A 495 -17.24 -9.68 9.98
C VAL A 495 -16.11 -8.91 10.65
N ILE A 496 -15.15 -8.45 9.83
CA ILE A 496 -13.97 -7.66 10.25
C ILE A 496 -13.96 -6.35 9.44
N SER A 497 -13.49 -5.26 10.04
CA SER A 497 -13.34 -3.96 9.34
C SER A 497 -12.21 -3.97 8.31
N GLN A 498 -12.26 -3.06 7.34
CA GLN A 498 -11.37 -3.05 6.17
C GLN A 498 -9.87 -2.77 6.49
N ASP A 499 -9.58 -2.35 7.72
CA ASP A 499 -8.24 -2.13 8.28
C ASP A 499 -7.81 -3.22 9.29
N GLY A 500 -8.67 -4.20 9.56
CA GLY A 500 -8.47 -5.23 10.57
C GLY A 500 -8.59 -4.76 12.03
N SER A 501 -9.05 -3.54 12.30
CA SER A 501 -9.13 -3.02 13.68
C SER A 501 -10.23 -3.67 14.51
N ASN A 502 -11.42 -3.75 13.94
CA ASN A 502 -12.67 -4.03 14.64
C ASN A 502 -13.37 -5.24 14.03
N PHE A 503 -14.22 -5.89 14.83
CA PHE A 503 -15.04 -7.00 14.37
C PHE A 503 -16.45 -6.96 14.97
N ALA A 504 -17.39 -7.57 14.26
CA ALA A 504 -18.74 -7.78 14.75
C ALA A 504 -19.22 -9.21 14.41
N VAL A 505 -20.05 -9.78 15.28
CA VAL A 505 -20.51 -11.17 15.14
C VAL A 505 -22.00 -11.28 15.45
N LEU A 506 -22.74 -11.95 14.57
CA LEU A 506 -24.17 -12.21 14.66
C LEU A 506 -24.42 -13.64 15.16
N THR A 507 -25.28 -13.81 16.17
CA THR A 507 -25.68 -15.13 16.70
C THR A 507 -26.95 -15.67 16.03
N SER A 508 -27.24 -16.96 16.22
CA SER A 508 -28.47 -17.61 15.77
C SER A 508 -29.75 -17.09 16.45
N THR A 509 -29.64 -16.23 17.46
CA THR A 509 -30.78 -15.50 18.05
C THR A 509 -30.81 -14.02 17.64
N ASN A 510 -30.07 -13.65 16.60
CA ASN A 510 -29.91 -12.29 16.06
C ASN A 510 -29.30 -11.25 17.03
N ARG A 511 -28.59 -11.71 18.06
CA ARG A 511 -27.79 -10.84 18.93
C ARG A 511 -26.49 -10.49 18.23
N VAL A 512 -26.02 -9.26 18.41
CA VAL A 512 -24.78 -8.77 17.78
C VAL A 512 -23.78 -8.39 18.85
N PHE A 513 -22.58 -8.95 18.74
CA PHE A 513 -21.43 -8.63 19.58
C PHE A 513 -20.41 -7.83 18.77
N TYR A 514 -19.83 -6.79 19.36
CA TYR A 514 -18.79 -5.95 18.78
C TYR A 514 -17.52 -6.00 19.62
N GLY A 515 -16.36 -6.07 18.96
CA GLY A 515 -15.06 -6.10 19.60
C GLY A 515 -13.95 -5.56 18.70
N GLN A 516 -12.73 -5.62 19.21
CA GLN A 516 -11.55 -5.01 18.61
C GLN A 516 -10.37 -5.98 18.70
N PHE A 517 -9.53 -6.04 17.67
CA PHE A 517 -8.39 -6.95 17.62
C PHE A 517 -7.39 -6.65 18.76
N GLY A 518 -6.82 -7.71 19.33
CA GLY A 518 -6.01 -7.64 20.55
C GLY A 518 -6.82 -7.62 21.85
N ILE A 519 -8.13 -7.35 21.83
CA ILE A 519 -8.97 -7.35 23.04
C ILE A 519 -9.65 -8.72 23.22
N SER A 520 -9.58 -9.27 24.44
CA SER A 520 -10.14 -10.58 24.78
C SER A 520 -11.65 -10.58 25.11
N THR A 521 -12.33 -9.45 24.90
CA THR A 521 -13.75 -9.24 25.23
C THR A 521 -14.48 -8.56 24.07
N ALA A 522 -15.69 -9.01 23.77
CA ALA A 522 -16.61 -8.35 22.83
C ALA A 522 -17.98 -8.14 23.50
N ILE A 523 -18.55 -6.95 23.38
CA ILE A 523 -19.79 -6.56 24.07
C ILE A 523 -21.01 -6.71 23.16
N GLU A 524 -22.16 -7.02 23.75
CA GLU A 524 -23.46 -7.01 23.04
C GLU A 524 -23.94 -5.58 22.75
N ILE A 525 -24.38 -5.34 21.50
CA ILE A 525 -24.86 -4.05 20.99
C ILE A 525 -26.28 -4.16 20.41
N ALA A 526 -27.02 -3.05 20.37
CA ALA A 526 -28.42 -3.01 19.96
C ALA A 526 -28.55 -2.89 18.44
N ALA A 527 -28.43 -4.01 17.74
CA ALA A 527 -28.61 -4.05 16.29
C ALA A 527 -30.08 -3.86 15.83
N GLY A 528 -31.05 -3.89 16.76
CA GLY A 528 -32.48 -3.71 16.47
C GLY A 528 -33.10 -4.81 15.59
N ILE A 529 -32.50 -5.99 15.56
CA ILE A 529 -32.91 -7.11 14.69
C ILE A 529 -33.93 -7.97 15.44
N SER A 530 -35.10 -8.23 14.85
CA SER A 530 -36.08 -9.16 15.43
C SER A 530 -35.55 -10.60 15.38
N THR A 531 -35.81 -11.40 16.40
CA THR A 531 -35.36 -12.81 16.51
C THR A 531 -35.89 -13.74 15.41
N SER A 532 -36.84 -13.28 14.58
CA SER A 532 -37.41 -14.03 13.45
C SER A 532 -36.99 -13.52 12.06
N GLN A 533 -36.21 -12.43 11.98
CA GLN A 533 -35.75 -11.88 10.70
C GLN A 533 -34.40 -12.48 10.28
N THR A 534 -34.16 -12.63 8.98
CA THR A 534 -32.80 -12.85 8.48
C THR A 534 -32.06 -11.51 8.39
N ALA A 535 -30.78 -11.51 8.75
CA ALA A 535 -29.91 -10.34 8.72
C ALA A 535 -28.47 -10.72 8.37
N ARG A 536 -27.70 -9.76 7.85
CA ARG A 536 -26.26 -9.86 7.64
C ARG A 536 -25.56 -8.59 8.12
N LEU A 537 -24.33 -8.74 8.60
CA LEU A 537 -23.46 -7.63 8.99
C LEU A 537 -22.43 -7.32 7.89
N PHE A 538 -21.91 -6.10 7.87
CA PHE A 538 -20.78 -5.67 7.05
C PHE A 538 -20.13 -4.40 7.63
N PHE A 539 -18.91 -4.05 7.22
CA PHE A 539 -18.27 -2.77 7.54
C PHE A 539 -18.09 -1.91 6.28
N ASP A 540 -18.60 -0.69 6.29
CA ASP A 540 -18.40 0.25 5.18
C ASP A 540 -16.97 0.81 5.12
N GLY A 541 -16.67 1.62 4.09
CA GLY A 541 -15.37 2.27 3.91
C GLY A 541 -15.01 3.33 4.98
N LEU A 542 -15.91 3.66 5.90
CA LEU A 542 -15.66 4.47 7.10
C LEU A 542 -15.58 3.60 8.37
N GLN A 543 -15.48 2.28 8.22
CA GLN A 543 -15.49 1.29 9.31
C GLN A 543 -16.78 1.31 10.15
N ARG A 544 -17.89 1.87 9.63
CA ARG A 544 -19.18 1.90 10.31
C ARG A 544 -19.85 0.53 10.13
N LEU A 545 -20.42 -0.02 11.21
CA LEU A 545 -21.10 -1.32 11.17
C LEU A 545 -22.47 -1.17 10.51
N VAL A 546 -22.69 -1.89 9.42
CA VAL A 546 -23.94 -1.90 8.65
C VAL A 546 -24.68 -3.22 8.86
N VAL A 547 -25.98 -3.14 9.11
CA VAL A 547 -26.92 -4.28 9.07
C VAL A 547 -27.66 -4.27 7.75
N TYR A 548 -27.65 -5.40 7.05
CA TYR A 548 -28.45 -5.67 5.87
C TYR A 548 -29.61 -6.62 6.20
N GLN A 549 -30.81 -6.30 5.73
CA GLN A 549 -32.02 -7.12 5.88
C GLN A 549 -32.76 -7.21 4.53
N PRO A 550 -33.41 -8.35 4.21
CA PRO A 550 -34.28 -8.43 3.04
C PRO A 550 -35.52 -7.54 3.25
N SER A 551 -36.05 -6.96 2.18
CA SER A 551 -37.21 -6.08 2.22
C SER A 551 -38.28 -6.47 1.20
N SER A 552 -39.53 -6.25 1.56
CA SER A 552 -40.71 -6.46 0.70
C SER A 552 -41.12 -5.20 -0.08
N SER A 553 -40.24 -4.20 -0.15
CA SER A 553 -40.44 -2.95 -0.88
C SER A 553 -39.96 -3.05 -2.34
N ALA A 554 -39.82 -1.91 -3.02
CA ALA A 554 -39.14 -1.86 -4.33
C ALA A 554 -37.63 -2.20 -4.22
N TYR A 555 -37.05 -2.06 -3.03
CA TYR A 555 -35.66 -2.38 -2.73
C TYR A 555 -35.57 -3.81 -2.16
N TYR A 556 -34.77 -4.68 -2.79
CA TYR A 556 -34.62 -6.08 -2.38
C TYR A 556 -33.90 -6.25 -1.03
N VAL A 557 -32.93 -5.38 -0.76
CA VAL A 557 -32.16 -5.33 0.49
C VAL A 557 -32.26 -3.91 1.03
N MET A 558 -32.58 -3.77 2.32
CA MET A 558 -32.44 -2.53 3.06
C MET A 558 -31.18 -2.60 3.95
N SER A 559 -30.55 -1.46 4.17
CA SER A 559 -29.35 -1.32 4.98
C SER A 559 -29.50 -0.22 6.03
N ARG A 560 -28.83 -0.38 7.18
CA ARG A 560 -28.75 0.64 8.23
C ARG A 560 -27.44 0.61 8.99
N ILE A 561 -26.98 1.76 9.45
CA ILE A 561 -25.77 1.92 10.25
C ILE A 561 -26.11 1.81 11.74
N ILE A 562 -25.29 1.08 12.51
CA ILE A 562 -25.33 1.09 13.98
C ILE A 562 -24.28 2.10 14.50
N SER A 563 -24.70 3.04 15.35
CA SER A 563 -23.75 3.89 16.09
C SER A 563 -23.07 3.10 17.21
N ILE A 564 -21.89 2.55 16.90
CA ILE A 564 -21.03 1.88 17.86
C ILE A 564 -20.63 2.79 19.05
N PRO A 565 -20.27 4.08 18.87
CA PRO A 565 -19.94 4.95 20.00
C PRO A 565 -21.07 5.10 21.01
N ASN A 566 -22.33 5.20 20.56
CA ASN A 566 -23.49 5.18 21.44
C ASN A 566 -23.56 3.88 22.23
N GLU A 567 -23.47 2.72 21.57
CA GLU A 567 -23.60 1.41 22.23
C GLU A 567 -22.44 1.08 23.19
N ILE A 568 -21.23 1.61 22.94
CA ILE A 568 -20.09 1.48 23.86
C ILE A 568 -20.24 2.43 25.06
N LEU A 569 -20.48 3.72 24.83
CA LEU A 569 -20.42 4.75 25.87
C LEU A 569 -21.70 4.84 26.72
N SER A 570 -22.84 4.40 26.17
CA SER A 570 -24.12 4.46 26.86
C SER A 570 -24.23 3.47 28.03
N PRO A 571 -24.56 3.93 29.25
CA PRO A 571 -24.94 3.07 30.36
C PRO A 571 -26.35 2.50 30.12
N ARG A 572 -26.44 1.35 29.44
CA ARG A 572 -27.66 0.53 29.50
C ARG A 572 -28.03 0.20 30.95
N ALA A 573 -29.31 -0.07 31.17
CA ALA A 573 -29.97 -0.06 32.49
C ALA A 573 -29.16 -0.75 33.60
N PRO A 574 -28.95 -0.08 34.75
CA PRO A 574 -27.97 -0.53 35.73
C PRO A 574 -28.45 -1.77 36.51
N THR A 575 -27.58 -2.77 36.57
CA THR A 575 -27.22 -3.30 37.90
C THR A 575 -26.20 -2.34 38.50
N ALA A 576 -26.30 -2.05 39.81
CA ALA A 576 -25.37 -1.14 40.51
C ALA A 576 -23.92 -1.69 40.65
N SER A 577 -23.60 -2.74 39.89
CA SER A 577 -22.33 -3.48 39.89
C SER A 577 -21.56 -3.39 38.57
N ASN A 578 -22.18 -2.91 37.48
CA ASN A 578 -21.47 -2.64 36.23
C ASN A 578 -21.11 -1.15 36.15
N PRO A 579 -19.85 -0.76 36.38
CA PRO A 579 -19.41 0.61 36.14
C PRO A 579 -19.45 0.93 34.64
N THR A 580 -19.49 2.22 34.29
CA THR A 580 -19.13 2.69 32.94
C THR A 580 -17.78 2.09 32.56
N LEU A 581 -17.63 1.60 31.33
CA LEU A 581 -16.36 1.06 30.86
C LEU A 581 -15.35 2.22 30.77
N VAL A 582 -14.27 2.15 31.57
CA VAL A 582 -13.19 3.14 31.60
C VAL A 582 -11.90 2.47 31.11
N CYS A 583 -11.11 3.18 30.30
CA CYS A 583 -9.80 2.70 29.88
C CYS A 583 -8.84 2.61 31.09
N PRO A 584 -8.18 1.47 31.36
CA PRO A 584 -7.41 1.27 32.59
C PRO A 584 -5.97 1.82 32.54
N TYR A 585 -5.64 2.58 31.50
CA TYR A 585 -4.42 3.40 31.40
C TYR A 585 -4.81 4.82 30.99
N TYR A 586 -4.02 5.82 31.41
CA TYR A 586 -4.29 7.23 31.13
C TYR A 586 -3.75 7.66 29.77
N LEU A 587 -2.61 7.10 29.37
CA LEU A 587 -1.96 7.40 28.11
C LEU A 587 -1.27 6.16 27.55
N TRP A 588 -1.47 5.92 26.27
CA TRP A 588 -0.63 5.06 25.46
C TRP A 588 -0.19 5.83 24.22
N SER A 589 1.09 5.74 23.88
CA SER A 589 1.67 6.34 22.69
C SER A 589 2.68 5.38 22.07
N THR A 590 2.73 5.32 20.74
CA THR A 590 3.73 4.54 20.02
C THR A 590 4.11 5.26 18.72
N ASP A 591 5.41 5.30 18.42
CA ASP A 591 5.98 5.89 17.20
C ASP A 591 5.72 5.03 15.94
N LEU A 592 5.15 3.83 16.12
CA LEU A 592 4.69 2.94 15.05
C LEU A 592 3.93 3.71 13.95
N GLY A 593 4.56 3.75 12.78
CA GLY A 593 4.03 4.29 11.53
C GLY A 593 3.12 3.28 10.80
N LEU A 594 2.61 3.68 9.64
CA LEU A 594 1.64 2.88 8.86
C LEU A 594 2.33 1.76 8.04
N THR A 595 3.53 2.04 7.55
CA THR A 595 4.31 1.18 6.67
C THR A 595 5.80 1.27 7.01
N TYR A 596 6.51 0.15 6.87
CA TYR A 596 7.96 0.08 6.86
C TYR A 596 8.41 -0.84 5.72
N THR A 597 9.50 -0.49 5.05
CA THR A 597 10.26 -1.43 4.21
C THR A 597 11.57 -1.74 4.91
N ILE A 598 12.00 -3.01 4.85
CA ILE A 598 13.20 -3.51 5.53
C ILE A 598 14.00 -4.37 4.54
N ASP A 599 15.21 -3.93 4.21
CA ASP A 599 16.14 -4.67 3.35
C ASP A 599 17.13 -5.53 4.18
N ILE A 600 17.96 -6.32 3.51
CA ILE A 600 18.92 -7.22 4.17
C ILE A 600 19.92 -6.42 5.02
N GLY A 601 20.08 -6.86 6.27
CA GLY A 601 20.94 -6.22 7.27
C GLY A 601 20.34 -4.98 7.96
N GLU A 602 19.10 -4.62 7.66
CA GLU A 602 18.42 -3.48 8.30
C GLU A 602 17.60 -3.88 9.51
N THR A 603 17.30 -2.92 10.39
CA THR A 603 16.45 -3.13 11.56
C THR A 603 15.70 -1.86 11.89
N VAL A 604 14.37 -1.97 12.00
CA VAL A 604 13.48 -0.87 12.40
C VAL A 604 13.33 -0.89 13.91
N GLN A 605 13.58 0.25 14.55
CA GLN A 605 13.31 0.47 15.97
C GLN A 605 11.94 1.13 16.15
N ILE A 606 11.10 0.56 17.01
CA ILE A 606 9.77 1.08 17.38
C ILE A 606 9.67 1.19 18.90
N THR A 607 9.12 2.29 19.40
CA THR A 607 8.99 2.62 20.83
C THR A 607 7.53 2.76 21.22
N SER A 608 7.12 2.07 22.28
CA SER A 608 5.76 2.07 22.82
C SER A 608 5.77 2.39 24.32
N ASN A 609 5.01 3.40 24.74
CA ASN A 609 4.95 3.87 26.13
C ASN A 609 3.52 3.71 26.68
N VAL A 610 3.35 2.93 27.75
CA VAL A 610 2.07 2.73 28.46
C VAL A 610 2.16 3.37 29.84
N THR A 611 1.22 4.26 30.19
CA THR A 611 1.17 4.94 31.50
C THR A 611 -0.14 4.67 32.23
N SER A 612 -0.05 4.01 33.39
CA SER A 612 -1.19 3.68 34.26
C SER A 612 -0.88 3.99 35.73
N SER A 613 -1.89 3.91 36.59
CA SER A 613 -1.74 3.99 38.05
C SER A 613 -1.82 2.61 38.70
N GLY A 614 -1.09 2.42 39.81
CA GLY A 614 -1.26 1.26 40.68
C GLY A 614 -0.90 -0.08 40.02
N THR A 615 -1.80 -1.07 40.13
CA THR A 615 -1.54 -2.49 39.85
C THR A 615 -1.88 -2.95 38.42
N VAL A 616 -2.24 -2.06 37.50
CA VAL A 616 -2.58 -2.42 36.12
C VAL A 616 -1.33 -2.80 35.32
N SER A 617 -1.40 -3.89 34.54
CA SER A 617 -0.27 -4.36 33.72
C SER A 617 0.09 -3.36 32.62
N LYS A 618 1.27 -2.74 32.73
CA LYS A 618 1.81 -1.75 31.77
C LYS A 618 2.47 -2.38 30.54
N THR A 619 2.58 -3.70 30.49
CA THR A 619 3.13 -4.46 29.35
C THR A 619 2.31 -4.24 28.08
N ILE A 620 2.98 -4.02 26.94
CA ILE A 620 2.36 -4.28 25.64
C ILE A 620 2.27 -5.79 25.37
N SER A 621 1.33 -6.16 24.51
CA SER A 621 1.32 -7.40 23.75
C SER A 621 1.75 -7.08 22.31
N LEU A 622 2.41 -8.05 21.68
CA LEU A 622 2.95 -7.97 20.33
C LEU A 622 2.52 -9.20 19.53
N SER A 623 2.22 -9.02 18.26
CA SER A 623 1.95 -10.11 17.31
C SER A 623 2.31 -9.70 15.89
N TYR A 624 2.65 -10.68 15.05
CA TYR A 624 2.89 -10.46 13.63
C TYR A 624 2.44 -11.65 12.78
N THR A 625 1.85 -11.35 11.62
CA THR A 625 1.11 -12.35 10.83
C THR A 625 2.00 -13.27 10.00
N ASN A 626 3.08 -12.76 9.39
CA ASN A 626 4.03 -13.57 8.63
C ASN A 626 5.36 -13.70 9.41
N TYR A 627 5.57 -14.89 9.97
CA TYR A 627 6.68 -15.21 10.87
C TYR A 627 7.92 -15.76 10.15
N SER A 628 7.83 -16.09 8.86
CA SER A 628 8.98 -16.57 8.06
C SER A 628 9.85 -15.41 7.57
N VAL A 629 9.25 -14.25 7.30
CA VAL A 629 9.95 -13.07 6.77
C VAL A 629 10.47 -12.12 7.86
N VAL A 630 9.75 -11.95 8.97
CA VAL A 630 10.08 -11.00 10.05
C VAL A 630 10.55 -11.71 11.32
N SER A 631 11.59 -11.15 11.94
CA SER A 631 12.01 -11.40 13.31
C SER A 631 11.74 -10.15 14.16
N VAL A 632 11.33 -10.32 15.41
CA VAL A 632 11.18 -9.20 16.36
C VAL A 632 11.81 -9.54 17.70
N VAL A 633 12.64 -8.63 18.21
CA VAL A 633 13.21 -8.67 19.56
C VAL A 633 12.60 -7.54 20.40
N GLN A 634 12.27 -7.81 21.65
CA GLN A 634 11.63 -6.86 22.57
C GLN A 634 12.53 -6.57 23.78
N GLU A 635 12.76 -5.29 24.05
CA GLU A 635 13.39 -4.78 25.27
C GLU A 635 12.40 -3.90 26.05
N THR A 636 12.50 -3.87 27.39
CA THR A 636 11.57 -3.12 28.24
C THR A 636 12.30 -2.34 29.34
N PHE A 637 11.88 -1.11 29.58
CA PHE A 637 12.45 -0.19 30.55
C PHE A 637 11.32 0.51 31.32
N GLU A 638 11.25 0.33 32.65
CA GLU A 638 10.25 1.01 33.48
C GLU A 638 10.80 2.33 34.01
N SER A 639 10.01 3.39 33.85
CA SER A 639 10.29 4.72 34.39
C SER A 639 9.20 5.15 35.37
N SER A 640 9.60 5.83 36.44
CA SER A 640 8.69 6.47 37.40
C SER A 640 8.88 7.99 37.31
N SER A 641 7.78 8.71 37.16
CA SER A 641 7.77 10.17 37.09
C SER A 641 6.84 10.70 38.17
N ASN A 642 7.43 11.16 39.28
CA ASN A 642 6.68 11.76 40.38
C ASN A 642 6.12 13.12 39.91
N ASN A 643 4.85 13.14 39.49
CA ASN A 643 4.21 14.34 39.01
C ASN A 643 3.93 15.28 40.19
N ILE A 644 4.63 16.42 40.24
CA ILE A 644 4.74 17.28 41.44
C ILE A 644 3.44 18.04 41.78
N PHE A 645 2.41 17.94 40.94
CA PHE A 645 1.18 18.74 41.03
C PHE A 645 -0.07 17.95 41.49
N GLU A 646 -0.04 16.61 41.52
CA GLU A 646 -1.15 15.78 42.03
C GLU A 646 -0.65 14.69 43.01
N PRO A 647 -0.77 14.89 44.34
CA PRO A 647 -0.09 14.06 45.34
C PRO A 647 -0.84 12.77 45.73
N LEU A 648 -1.70 12.22 44.86
CA LEU A 648 -2.62 11.11 45.21
C LEU A 648 -2.61 9.90 44.25
N SER A 649 -1.81 9.92 43.18
CA SER A 649 -1.73 8.81 42.23
C SER A 649 -0.29 8.50 41.82
N ASP A 650 0.17 7.28 42.09
CA ASP A 650 1.50 6.77 41.72
C ASP A 650 1.49 6.32 40.25
N TYR A 651 1.66 7.29 39.34
CA TYR A 651 1.73 7.08 37.89
C TYR A 651 3.08 6.48 37.49
N LYS A 652 3.05 5.39 36.71
CA LYS A 652 4.26 4.70 36.22
C LYS A 652 4.15 4.40 34.73
N SER A 653 5.26 4.58 34.02
CA SER A 653 5.34 4.50 32.57
C SER A 653 6.31 3.40 32.16
N LEU A 654 5.82 2.35 31.50
CA LEU A 654 6.67 1.33 30.89
C LEU A 654 6.93 1.73 29.44
N THR A 655 8.21 1.91 29.11
CA THR A 655 8.70 2.00 27.74
C THR A 655 9.07 0.61 27.25
N THR A 656 8.63 0.27 26.05
CA THR A 656 9.00 -0.97 25.35
C THR A 656 9.59 -0.59 24.00
N THR A 657 10.78 -1.12 23.71
CA THR A 657 11.45 -0.95 22.42
C THR A 657 11.42 -2.28 21.68
N LEU A 658 11.06 -2.22 20.40
CA LEU A 658 10.99 -3.37 19.50
C LEU A 658 12.00 -3.16 18.38
N PHE A 659 12.77 -4.21 18.09
CA PHE A 659 13.70 -4.27 16.99
C PHE A 659 13.16 -5.27 15.97
N VAL A 660 12.73 -4.77 14.80
CA VAL A 660 12.11 -5.56 13.73
C VAL A 660 13.11 -5.70 12.59
N SER A 661 13.50 -6.92 12.24
CA SER A 661 14.47 -7.23 11.18
C SER A 661 13.93 -8.28 10.21
N PRO A 662 14.57 -8.50 9.05
CA PRO A 662 14.39 -9.72 8.29
C PRO A 662 14.75 -10.94 9.15
N ARG A 663 14.08 -12.08 8.91
CA ARG A 663 14.38 -13.36 9.57
C ARG A 663 15.39 -14.20 8.79
N THR A 664 15.34 -14.13 7.46
CA THR A 664 16.33 -14.76 6.55
C THR A 664 16.59 -13.81 5.39
N ASN A 665 17.79 -13.91 4.81
CA ASN A 665 18.18 -13.12 3.64
C ASN A 665 17.50 -13.60 2.35
N THR A 666 16.85 -14.77 2.37
CA THR A 666 16.25 -15.42 1.19
C THR A 666 14.74 -15.29 1.08
N GLU A 667 14.02 -15.02 2.17
CA GLU A 667 12.56 -14.83 2.14
C GLU A 667 12.18 -13.35 2.14
N SER A 668 11.41 -12.94 1.13
CA SER A 668 10.75 -11.64 1.04
C SER A 668 9.23 -11.78 1.11
N GLY A 669 8.55 -10.72 1.57
CA GLY A 669 7.10 -10.73 1.76
C GLY A 669 6.61 -9.62 2.69
N THR A 670 5.33 -9.69 3.04
CA THR A 670 4.68 -8.70 3.91
C THR A 670 4.23 -9.37 5.20
N SER A 671 4.54 -8.75 6.34
CA SER A 671 4.02 -9.11 7.66
C SER A 671 3.30 -7.91 8.24
N VAL A 672 2.16 -8.10 8.90
CA VAL A 672 1.49 -7.02 9.63
C VAL A 672 1.88 -7.13 11.10
N LEU A 673 2.53 -6.10 11.61
CA LEU A 673 2.88 -5.95 13.02
C LEU A 673 1.69 -5.33 13.75
N SER A 674 1.27 -5.89 14.87
CA SER A 674 0.22 -5.32 15.74
C SER A 674 0.74 -5.14 17.16
N ILE A 675 0.48 -3.96 17.73
CA ILE A 675 0.90 -3.56 19.08
C ILE A 675 -0.33 -3.08 19.85
N HIS A 676 -0.55 -3.61 21.05
CA HIS A 676 -1.63 -3.17 21.94
C HIS A 676 -1.21 -3.25 23.42
N PRO A 677 -1.66 -2.35 24.31
CA PRO A 677 -1.48 -2.53 25.75
C PRO A 677 -2.23 -3.79 26.22
N LYS A 678 -1.56 -4.65 27.00
CA LYS A 678 -2.14 -5.94 27.45
C LYS A 678 -3.38 -5.78 28.34
N SER A 679 -3.57 -4.61 28.94
CA SER A 679 -4.74 -4.25 29.74
C SER A 679 -5.85 -3.51 28.96
N ALA A 680 -5.72 -3.31 27.65
CA ALA A 680 -6.69 -2.51 26.89
C ALA A 680 -8.11 -3.12 26.91
N ASN A 681 -9.12 -2.25 26.89
CA ASN A 681 -10.53 -2.60 26.77
C ASN A 681 -11.23 -1.66 25.77
N LEU A 682 -12.50 -1.95 25.45
CA LEU A 682 -13.27 -1.24 24.41
C LEU A 682 -13.62 0.22 24.76
N ALA A 683 -13.17 0.77 25.89
CA ALA A 683 -13.27 2.20 26.20
C ALA A 683 -11.96 2.97 25.90
N CYS A 684 -10.89 2.28 25.51
CA CYS A 684 -9.65 2.90 25.07
C CYS A 684 -9.74 3.30 23.60
N THR A 685 -9.76 4.61 23.31
CA THR A 685 -9.85 5.14 21.92
C THR A 685 -8.71 4.65 21.03
N ASN A 686 -7.50 4.54 21.58
CA ASN A 686 -6.35 3.91 20.95
C ASN A 686 -6.03 2.60 21.71
N ALA A 687 -6.80 1.54 21.49
CA ALA A 687 -6.56 0.24 22.14
C ALA A 687 -5.46 -0.59 21.49
N PHE A 688 -5.18 -0.37 20.21
CA PHE A 688 -4.19 -1.08 19.40
C PHE A 688 -3.66 -0.15 18.29
N LYS A 689 -2.58 -0.55 17.61
CA LYS A 689 -2.17 -0.04 16.29
C LYS A 689 -1.60 -1.19 15.46
N THR A 690 -1.77 -1.13 14.15
CA THR A 690 -1.13 -2.00 13.15
C THR A 690 -0.18 -1.25 12.24
N SER A 691 0.80 -1.97 11.67
CA SER A 691 1.72 -1.47 10.64
C SER A 691 2.06 -2.57 9.63
N LYS A 692 2.16 -2.22 8.35
CA LYS A 692 2.61 -3.15 7.30
C LYS A 692 4.14 -3.12 7.19
N CYS A 693 4.80 -4.20 7.57
CA CYS A 693 6.24 -4.40 7.38
C CYS A 693 6.49 -5.21 6.11
N PHE A 694 7.06 -4.57 5.08
CA PHE A 694 7.50 -5.23 3.85
C PHE A 694 8.99 -5.57 3.94
N VAL A 695 9.31 -6.86 3.93
CA VAL A 695 10.68 -7.36 3.87
C VAL A 695 11.00 -7.63 2.40
N GLY A 696 11.91 -6.86 1.83
CA GLY A 696 12.15 -6.83 0.38
C GLY A 696 12.81 -5.54 -0.11
N CYS A 697 12.92 -5.40 -1.42
CA CYS A 697 13.56 -4.25 -2.05
C CYS A 697 12.69 -2.97 -1.95
N PRO A 698 13.21 -1.84 -1.41
CA PRO A 698 12.51 -0.55 -1.48
C PRO A 698 12.48 -0.02 -2.92
N SER A 699 11.32 0.46 -3.37
CA SER A 699 11.08 0.92 -4.76
C SER A 699 11.91 2.12 -5.22
N VAL A 700 12.52 2.85 -4.29
CA VAL A 700 13.40 4.01 -4.56
C VAL A 700 14.89 3.72 -4.32
N ARG A 701 15.24 2.48 -3.95
CA ARG A 701 16.60 2.08 -3.62
C ARG A 701 17.48 1.97 -4.86
N ARG A 702 18.69 2.52 -4.77
CA ARG A 702 19.68 2.54 -5.86
C ARG A 702 21.09 2.58 -5.31
N ILE A 703 22.07 2.10 -6.09
CA ILE A 703 23.48 2.40 -5.85
C ILE A 703 23.93 3.59 -6.71
N LEU A 704 24.90 4.35 -6.23
CA LEU A 704 25.57 5.43 -6.96
C LEU A 704 27.09 5.31 -6.75
N LEU A 705 27.88 5.75 -7.74
CA LEU A 705 29.31 5.93 -7.55
C LEU A 705 29.57 7.10 -6.57
N ARG A 706 30.43 6.90 -5.59
CA ARG A 706 30.78 7.91 -4.59
C ARG A 706 31.32 9.18 -5.26
N GLY A 707 30.66 10.32 -5.00
CA GLY A 707 31.01 11.62 -5.58
C GLY A 707 30.34 11.93 -6.93
N GLN A 708 29.60 11.00 -7.54
CA GLN A 708 28.87 11.23 -8.78
C GLN A 708 27.61 12.10 -8.54
N SER A 709 27.45 13.17 -9.33
CA SER A 709 26.25 14.03 -9.28
C SER A 709 25.25 13.69 -10.39
N ARG A 710 23.95 13.77 -10.06
CA ARG A 710 22.82 13.51 -10.97
C ARG A 710 22.33 14.74 -11.74
N SER A 711 22.70 15.96 -11.35
CA SER A 711 22.04 17.18 -11.85
C SER A 711 22.67 17.69 -13.15
N CYS A 712 22.30 17.07 -14.27
CA CYS A 712 22.76 17.45 -15.62
C CYS A 712 22.39 18.88 -16.05
N SER A 713 21.40 19.52 -15.40
CA SER A 713 20.85 20.82 -15.83
C SER A 713 21.79 22.02 -15.65
N ASN A 714 22.76 21.93 -14.74
CA ASN A 714 23.71 23.00 -14.44
C ASN A 714 25.17 22.66 -14.81
N ALA A 715 25.40 21.55 -15.51
CA ALA A 715 26.73 21.04 -15.80
C ALA A 715 27.32 21.67 -17.07
N THR A 716 28.27 22.61 -16.92
CA THR A 716 28.81 23.41 -18.03
C THR A 716 29.72 22.65 -18.99
N ASN A 717 30.30 21.52 -18.55
CA ASN A 717 31.38 20.82 -19.26
C ASN A 717 31.00 19.36 -19.60
N LEU A 718 29.73 19.10 -19.96
CA LEU A 718 29.32 17.75 -20.37
C LEU A 718 29.89 17.38 -21.75
N PRO A 719 30.38 16.13 -21.93
CA PRO A 719 30.68 15.60 -23.26
C PRO A 719 29.41 15.60 -24.13
N THR A 720 29.55 15.91 -25.42
CA THR A 720 28.45 15.79 -26.39
C THR A 720 28.42 14.42 -27.06
N THR A 721 29.60 13.83 -27.31
CA THR A 721 29.75 12.48 -27.87
C THR A 721 30.84 11.68 -27.16
N VAL A 722 30.65 10.36 -27.14
CA VAL A 722 31.68 9.35 -26.85
C VAL A 722 32.25 8.88 -28.18
N ASN A 723 33.57 8.97 -28.37
CA ASN A 723 34.27 8.42 -29.53
C ASN A 723 34.85 7.04 -29.19
N LEU A 724 34.60 6.04 -30.04
CA LEU A 724 35.14 4.70 -29.95
C LEU A 724 36.07 4.44 -31.14
N ALA A 725 37.37 4.39 -30.87
CA ALA A 725 38.41 4.21 -31.89
C ALA A 725 38.43 2.77 -32.47
N PRO A 726 38.98 2.54 -33.68
CA PRO A 726 38.99 1.24 -34.34
C PRO A 726 39.59 0.12 -33.46
N GLY A 727 38.95 -1.05 -33.46
CA GLY A 727 39.35 -2.22 -32.66
C GLY A 727 39.10 -2.13 -31.15
N THR A 728 38.91 -0.92 -30.60
CA THR A 728 38.79 -0.73 -29.14
C THR A 728 37.45 -1.22 -28.59
N TRP A 729 36.38 -1.16 -29.37
CA TRP A 729 35.01 -1.48 -28.95
C TRP A 729 34.50 -2.79 -29.54
N VAL A 730 33.48 -3.37 -28.90
CA VAL A 730 32.78 -4.59 -29.32
C VAL A 730 31.44 -4.21 -29.96
N SER A 731 31.15 -4.72 -31.16
CA SER A 731 29.88 -4.49 -31.86
C SER A 731 28.78 -5.51 -31.55
N ASP A 732 29.19 -6.68 -31.08
CA ASP A 732 28.34 -7.82 -30.75
C ASP A 732 29.04 -8.62 -29.65
N PHE A 733 28.44 -8.69 -28.46
CA PHE A 733 28.99 -9.41 -27.30
C PHE A 733 28.83 -10.92 -27.41
N THR A 734 28.05 -11.44 -28.36
CA THR A 734 27.89 -12.89 -28.58
C THR A 734 29.06 -13.48 -29.39
N THR A 735 29.65 -12.69 -30.28
CA THR A 735 30.84 -13.04 -31.08
C THR A 735 32.12 -12.30 -30.66
N PHE A 736 32.01 -11.37 -29.71
CA PHE A 736 33.04 -10.41 -29.29
C PHE A 736 33.71 -9.65 -30.46
N ALA A 737 33.00 -9.45 -31.56
CA ALA A 737 33.52 -8.84 -32.78
C ALA A 737 33.95 -7.37 -32.56
N ARG A 738 35.12 -7.00 -33.07
CA ARG A 738 35.77 -5.68 -32.90
C ARG A 738 35.95 -4.96 -34.25
N PRO A 739 35.10 -3.98 -34.60
CA PRO A 739 35.16 -3.33 -35.92
C PRO A 739 36.39 -2.46 -36.15
N THR A 740 36.79 -2.32 -37.41
CA THR A 740 37.89 -1.46 -37.86
C THR A 740 37.47 0.00 -38.16
N SER A 741 36.22 0.36 -37.84
CA SER A 741 35.67 1.71 -38.01
C SER A 741 35.52 2.43 -36.66
N GLU A 742 35.66 3.76 -36.69
CA GLU A 742 35.24 4.62 -35.58
C GLU A 742 33.72 4.60 -35.39
N LYS A 743 33.28 4.83 -34.15
CA LYS A 743 31.86 4.99 -33.80
C LYS A 743 31.68 6.13 -32.81
N PHE A 744 30.83 7.09 -33.18
CA PHE A 744 30.42 8.20 -32.33
C PHE A 744 29.05 7.90 -31.72
N ILE A 745 28.93 8.05 -30.40
CA ILE A 745 27.68 7.83 -29.65
C ILE A 745 27.33 9.13 -28.93
N ALA A 746 26.07 9.57 -28.99
CA ALA A 746 25.62 10.75 -28.24
C ALA A 746 25.67 10.50 -26.72
N TYR A 747 26.18 11.45 -25.95
CA TYR A 747 26.35 11.28 -24.50
C TYR A 747 25.01 11.36 -23.75
N ASN A 748 24.63 10.32 -23.02
CA ASN A 748 23.38 10.28 -22.26
C ASN A 748 23.60 10.59 -20.77
N CYS A 749 23.64 11.87 -20.41
CA CYS A 749 23.80 12.31 -19.02
C CYS A 749 22.69 11.80 -18.08
N ALA A 750 21.46 11.62 -18.58
CA ALA A 750 20.35 11.11 -17.76
C ALA A 750 20.53 9.63 -17.36
N ALA A 751 21.23 8.83 -18.16
CA ALA A 751 21.53 7.43 -17.88
C ALA A 751 22.90 7.20 -17.23
N TRP A 752 23.90 8.04 -17.54
CA TRP A 752 25.31 7.83 -17.12
C TRP A 752 25.81 8.86 -16.10
N GLY A 753 24.98 9.84 -15.73
CA GLY A 753 25.30 10.96 -14.85
C GLY A 753 26.27 11.96 -15.45
N ILE A 754 26.85 12.80 -14.59
CA ILE A 754 28.02 13.62 -14.95
C ILE A 754 29.28 12.73 -14.88
N PRO A 755 30.19 12.77 -15.88
CA PRO A 755 31.44 12.01 -15.80
C PRO A 755 32.31 12.44 -14.62
N VAL A 756 33.00 11.48 -13.99
CA VAL A 756 34.06 11.78 -13.02
C VAL A 756 35.40 11.86 -13.76
N ASP A 757 36.14 12.97 -13.61
CA ASP A 757 37.45 13.13 -14.21
C ASP A 757 38.50 12.19 -13.57
N VAL A 758 39.25 11.49 -14.41
CA VAL A 758 40.32 10.56 -14.00
C VAL A 758 41.58 10.84 -14.83
N TYR A 759 42.74 10.85 -14.16
CA TYR A 759 44.02 10.97 -14.84
C TYR A 759 44.54 9.60 -15.29
N TYR A 760 44.98 9.49 -16.55
CA TYR A 760 45.46 8.23 -17.15
C TYR A 760 46.58 7.55 -16.33
N GLY A 761 47.47 8.33 -15.72
CA GLY A 761 48.55 7.80 -14.87
C GLY A 761 48.14 7.37 -13.46
N ALA A 762 46.87 7.51 -13.07
CA ALA A 762 46.37 7.18 -11.75
C ALA A 762 45.39 5.98 -11.82
N PRO A 763 45.62 4.89 -11.04
CA PRO A 763 44.66 3.80 -10.93
C PRO A 763 43.35 4.28 -10.28
N PHE A 764 42.21 3.84 -10.82
CA PHE A 764 40.89 4.24 -10.34
C PHE A 764 40.23 3.14 -9.50
N VAL A 765 39.92 3.44 -8.24
CA VAL A 765 39.16 2.55 -7.33
C VAL A 765 37.70 3.00 -7.30
N PRO A 766 36.76 2.25 -7.90
CA PRO A 766 35.34 2.54 -7.78
C PRO A 766 34.84 2.20 -6.37
N ILE A 767 34.10 3.13 -5.76
CA ILE A 767 33.42 2.92 -4.47
C ILE A 767 31.95 3.28 -4.66
N PHE A 768 31.04 2.41 -4.23
CA PHE A 768 29.60 2.59 -4.38
C PHE A 768 28.90 2.75 -3.05
N ASP A 769 27.85 3.56 -3.05
CA ASP A 769 27.02 3.86 -1.89
C ASP A 769 25.54 3.65 -2.24
N VAL A 770 24.78 3.04 -1.32
CA VAL A 770 23.34 2.81 -1.42
C VAL A 770 22.58 4.05 -0.97
N TYR A 771 21.58 4.46 -1.75
CA TYR A 771 20.68 5.56 -1.44
C TYR A 771 19.22 5.14 -1.62
N ASP A 772 18.35 5.64 -0.75
CA ASP A 772 16.90 5.60 -0.91
C ASP A 772 16.42 7.01 -1.28
N GLY A 773 16.03 7.18 -2.55
CA GLY A 773 15.94 8.53 -3.11
C GLY A 773 17.30 9.23 -2.98
N ASP A 774 17.33 10.38 -2.30
CA ASP A 774 18.56 11.17 -2.09
C ASP A 774 19.16 11.00 -0.68
N VAL A 775 18.63 10.08 0.14
CA VAL A 775 19.14 9.76 1.49
C VAL A 775 20.16 8.63 1.42
N PHE A 776 21.35 8.83 2.00
CA PHE A 776 22.37 7.78 2.12
C PHE A 776 21.96 6.70 3.12
N VAL A 777 22.14 5.43 2.76
CA VAL A 777 21.77 4.25 3.59
C VAL A 777 23.03 3.54 4.11
N LYS A 778 23.79 2.90 3.22
CA LYS A 778 24.98 2.10 3.54
C LYS A 778 25.97 2.08 2.37
N SER A 779 27.27 1.96 2.65
CA SER A 779 28.27 1.72 1.60
C SER A 779 28.21 0.28 1.10
N VAL A 780 28.57 0.05 -0.18
CA VAL A 780 28.62 -1.30 -0.76
C VAL A 780 29.91 -1.99 -0.29
N GLY A 781 29.81 -2.71 0.82
CA GLY A 781 30.91 -3.43 1.48
C GLY A 781 31.25 -4.81 0.89
N VAL A 782 30.61 -5.17 -0.22
CA VAL A 782 30.56 -6.53 -0.77
C VAL A 782 31.12 -6.59 -2.20
N ASP A 783 31.08 -7.77 -2.79
CA ASP A 783 31.62 -8.04 -4.13
C ASP A 783 30.70 -7.46 -5.25
N VAL A 784 31.33 -6.76 -6.20
CA VAL A 784 30.71 -6.00 -7.28
C VAL A 784 31.34 -6.37 -8.61
N GLY A 785 30.51 -6.73 -9.59
CA GLY A 785 30.90 -6.93 -10.97
C GLY A 785 30.95 -5.60 -11.70
N LEU A 786 31.99 -5.40 -12.51
CA LEU A 786 32.22 -4.16 -13.26
C LEU A 786 32.66 -4.47 -14.70
N TRP A 787 32.05 -3.78 -15.67
CA TRP A 787 32.41 -3.89 -17.08
C TRP A 787 32.13 -2.59 -17.84
N GLU A 788 32.83 -2.38 -18.95
CA GLU A 788 32.66 -1.22 -19.82
C GLU A 788 31.61 -1.54 -20.90
N ILE A 789 30.58 -0.71 -21.03
CA ILE A 789 29.36 -1.03 -21.81
C ILE A 789 29.55 -1.02 -23.34
N HIS A 790 30.76 -0.75 -23.82
CA HIS A 790 31.15 -0.85 -25.23
C HIS A 790 32.27 -1.88 -25.43
N GLY A 791 32.56 -2.70 -24.42
CA GLY A 791 33.56 -3.77 -24.46
C GLY A 791 34.99 -3.28 -24.60
N ARG A 792 35.30 -2.04 -24.19
CA ARG A 792 36.68 -1.54 -24.20
C ARG A 792 37.57 -2.31 -23.21
N GLN A 793 38.77 -2.64 -23.66
CA GLN A 793 39.77 -3.29 -22.81
C GLN A 793 40.37 -2.28 -21.83
N VAL A 794 40.17 -2.58 -20.55
CA VAL A 794 40.90 -1.99 -19.42
C VAL A 794 41.62 -3.11 -18.68
N ARG A 795 42.63 -2.78 -17.88
CA ARG A 795 43.39 -3.74 -17.08
C ARG A 795 43.20 -3.50 -15.59
N TYR A 796 43.65 -4.44 -14.78
CA TYR A 796 43.54 -4.41 -13.33
C TYR A 796 44.92 -4.49 -12.67
N ASN A 797 45.06 -3.86 -11.51
CA ASN A 797 46.33 -3.78 -10.77
C ASN A 797 46.65 -5.02 -9.92
N MET A 798 45.74 -6.01 -9.83
CA MET A 798 45.81 -7.14 -8.93
C MET A 798 45.53 -8.47 -9.65
N THR A 799 46.27 -9.54 -9.34
CA THR A 799 46.05 -10.89 -9.89
C THR A 799 45.32 -11.81 -8.91
N ASN A 800 44.78 -12.93 -9.41
CA ASN A 800 44.15 -13.99 -8.60
C ASN A 800 45.04 -14.46 -7.42
N GLY A 801 46.36 -14.54 -7.64
CA GLY A 801 47.32 -14.92 -6.59
C GLY A 801 47.58 -13.83 -5.54
N GLN A 802 47.40 -12.55 -5.88
CA GLN A 802 47.47 -11.44 -4.92
C GLN A 802 46.15 -11.25 -4.16
N ALA A 803 45.02 -11.57 -4.79
CA ALA A 803 43.71 -11.63 -4.15
C ALA A 803 43.57 -12.80 -3.16
N GLY A 804 44.37 -13.86 -3.31
CA GLY A 804 44.33 -15.06 -2.46
C GLY A 804 43.30 -16.11 -2.89
N CYS A 805 42.86 -16.07 -4.15
CA CYS A 805 41.82 -16.97 -4.67
C CYS A 805 42.24 -18.44 -4.71
N THR A 806 41.32 -19.34 -4.31
CA THR A 806 41.51 -20.81 -4.34
C THR A 806 40.90 -21.49 -5.57
N ARG A 807 39.98 -20.80 -6.26
CA ARG A 807 39.52 -21.10 -7.63
C ARG A 807 39.76 -19.88 -8.54
N ALA A 808 39.64 -20.02 -9.86
CA ALA A 808 39.69 -18.86 -10.75
C ALA A 808 38.49 -17.93 -10.48
N ALA A 809 38.72 -16.62 -10.41
CA ALA A 809 37.64 -15.65 -10.22
C ALA A 809 36.75 -15.55 -11.48
N GLN A 810 35.45 -15.33 -11.28
CA GLN A 810 34.53 -15.05 -12.38
C GLN A 810 34.88 -13.71 -13.05
N THR A 811 34.81 -13.67 -14.37
CA THR A 811 34.94 -12.44 -15.19
C THR A 811 33.68 -12.24 -16.00
N TRP A 812 33.32 -10.99 -16.29
CA TRP A 812 32.09 -10.69 -17.05
C TRP A 812 32.05 -11.37 -18.43
N ILE A 813 33.20 -11.53 -19.09
CA ILE A 813 33.34 -12.24 -20.38
C ILE A 813 32.95 -13.71 -20.20
N GLY A 814 33.58 -14.42 -19.25
CA GLY A 814 33.29 -15.82 -18.99
C GLY A 814 31.86 -16.07 -18.53
N MET A 815 31.21 -15.10 -17.88
CA MET A 815 29.80 -15.19 -17.51
C MET A 815 28.84 -14.99 -18.69
N VAL A 816 29.16 -14.12 -19.65
CA VAL A 816 28.44 -14.03 -20.94
C VAL A 816 28.56 -15.34 -21.74
N GLU A 817 29.76 -15.90 -21.83
CA GLU A 817 30.01 -17.18 -22.50
C GLU A 817 29.26 -18.35 -21.82
N ALA A 818 29.30 -18.41 -20.48
CA ALA A 818 28.66 -19.48 -19.70
C ALA A 818 27.13 -19.47 -19.80
N ASN A 819 26.50 -18.31 -19.94
CA ASN A 819 25.04 -18.18 -20.12
C ASN A 819 24.61 -18.26 -21.60
N GLY A 820 25.42 -18.90 -22.46
CA GLY A 820 25.06 -19.19 -23.85
C GLY A 820 25.13 -17.99 -24.79
N GLY A 821 25.86 -16.92 -24.41
CA GLY A 821 26.01 -15.73 -25.23
C GLY A 821 24.80 -14.78 -25.16
N THR A 822 24.15 -14.65 -24.00
CA THR A 822 23.20 -13.54 -23.75
C THR A 822 23.94 -12.21 -23.89
N GLY A 823 23.59 -11.42 -24.90
CA GLY A 823 24.43 -10.33 -25.44
C GLY A 823 24.61 -9.06 -24.59
N ASP A 824 24.21 -9.06 -23.32
CA ASP A 824 24.54 -8.00 -22.36
C ASP A 824 25.06 -8.64 -21.04
N PRO A 825 26.24 -8.24 -20.52
CA PRO A 825 26.71 -8.74 -19.22
C PRO A 825 25.80 -8.38 -18.04
N VAL A 826 24.91 -7.38 -18.16
CA VAL A 826 23.86 -7.05 -17.17
C VAL A 826 22.95 -8.24 -16.91
N ASP A 827 22.58 -8.98 -17.96
CA ASP A 827 21.69 -10.15 -17.86
C ASP A 827 22.48 -11.42 -17.53
N ALA A 828 23.72 -11.52 -18.02
CA ALA A 828 24.55 -12.71 -17.87
C ALA A 828 25.18 -12.90 -16.47
N TRP A 829 25.38 -11.82 -15.69
CA TRP A 829 26.08 -11.90 -14.40
C TRP A 829 25.28 -11.21 -13.29
N GLY A 830 25.12 -11.85 -12.13
CA GLY A 830 24.43 -11.29 -10.98
C GLY A 830 24.41 -12.22 -9.76
N PRO A 831 23.71 -11.85 -8.68
CA PRO A 831 23.67 -12.63 -7.45
C PRO A 831 23.21 -14.09 -7.64
N ASP A 832 22.31 -14.35 -8.59
CA ASP A 832 21.76 -15.67 -8.86
C ASP A 832 22.77 -16.68 -9.44
N ASN A 833 23.90 -16.20 -9.98
CA ASN A 833 24.95 -17.04 -10.57
C ASN A 833 26.39 -16.66 -10.15
N TYR A 834 26.53 -15.79 -9.15
CA TYR A 834 27.84 -15.44 -8.59
C TYR A 834 28.42 -16.59 -7.76
N VAL A 835 29.73 -16.82 -7.91
CA VAL A 835 30.48 -17.78 -7.08
C VAL A 835 31.84 -17.17 -6.72
N SER A 836 32.04 -16.90 -5.43
CA SER A 836 33.28 -16.28 -4.95
C SER A 836 34.53 -17.14 -5.21
N CYS A 837 35.67 -16.47 -5.41
CA CYS A 837 36.93 -17.14 -5.70
C CYS A 837 37.55 -17.84 -4.47
N PHE A 838 36.97 -17.64 -3.28
CA PHE A 838 37.38 -18.23 -2.02
C PHE A 838 36.54 -19.49 -1.71
N GLY A 839 37.15 -20.54 -1.17
CA GLY A 839 36.47 -21.79 -0.76
C GLY A 839 37.33 -23.05 -0.88
N ASP A 840 36.83 -24.15 -0.33
CA ASP A 840 37.66 -25.32 0.02
C ASP A 840 38.14 -26.16 -1.16
N THR A 841 37.49 -26.07 -2.33
CA THR A 841 37.87 -26.83 -3.53
C THR A 841 38.92 -26.09 -4.35
N SER A 842 40.19 -26.45 -4.15
CA SER A 842 41.32 -25.95 -4.92
C SER A 842 41.19 -26.30 -6.41
N GLY A 843 40.86 -25.31 -7.24
CA GLY A 843 40.80 -25.44 -8.69
C GLY A 843 42.17 -25.29 -9.35
N GLY A 844 42.24 -25.48 -10.67
CA GLY A 844 43.43 -25.20 -11.48
C GLY A 844 43.63 -23.70 -11.69
N VAL A 845 43.94 -22.94 -10.64
CA VAL A 845 44.05 -21.47 -10.68
C VAL A 845 45.36 -21.03 -11.34
N ASN A 846 45.27 -20.27 -12.42
CA ASN A 846 46.38 -19.46 -12.88
C ASN A 846 46.48 -18.18 -12.02
N LEU A 847 47.42 -18.20 -11.07
CA LEU A 847 47.66 -17.12 -10.12
C LEU A 847 48.12 -15.78 -10.77
N LYS A 848 48.45 -15.79 -12.07
CA LYS A 848 48.88 -14.62 -12.84
C LYS A 848 47.75 -13.88 -13.56
N ASP A 849 46.58 -14.49 -13.69
CA ASP A 849 45.45 -13.84 -14.37
C ASP A 849 44.89 -12.70 -13.52
N GLU A 850 44.42 -11.65 -14.19
CA GLU A 850 43.89 -10.43 -13.56
C GLU A 850 42.58 -10.72 -12.81
N TYR A 851 42.46 -10.16 -11.61
CA TYR A 851 41.28 -10.29 -10.76
C TYR A 851 40.31 -9.14 -11.03
N THR A 852 39.03 -9.44 -11.26
CA THR A 852 38.06 -8.47 -11.84
C THR A 852 36.82 -8.22 -10.98
N VAL A 853 36.80 -8.66 -9.72
CA VAL A 853 35.67 -8.48 -8.79
C VAL A 853 36.03 -7.38 -7.80
N PHE A 854 35.25 -6.30 -7.76
CA PHE A 854 35.55 -5.15 -6.90
C PHE A 854 34.91 -5.33 -5.52
N ASN A 855 35.67 -5.02 -4.48
CA ASN A 855 35.17 -4.91 -3.12
C ASN A 855 35.79 -3.66 -2.46
N SER A 856 35.00 -2.90 -1.69
CA SER A 856 35.45 -1.69 -1.00
C SER A 856 36.62 -1.89 -0.02
N THR A 857 36.85 -3.11 0.46
CA THR A 857 38.00 -3.44 1.34
C THR A 857 39.25 -3.85 0.55
N SER A 858 39.14 -4.02 -0.77
CA SER A 858 40.26 -4.36 -1.66
C SER A 858 40.99 -3.12 -2.16
N TRP A 859 42.23 -3.29 -2.60
CA TRP A 859 42.99 -2.26 -3.32
C TRP A 859 42.86 -2.42 -4.85
N LEU A 860 41.84 -3.16 -5.33
CA LEU A 860 41.61 -3.37 -6.75
C LEU A 860 41.27 -2.04 -7.44
N ALA A 861 42.00 -1.73 -8.50
CA ALA A 861 41.84 -0.52 -9.29
C ALA A 861 41.89 -0.82 -10.79
N ILE A 862 41.11 -0.06 -11.55
CA ILE A 862 41.20 0.01 -13.00
C ILE A 862 42.52 0.70 -13.36
N VAL A 863 43.27 0.09 -14.28
CA VAL A 863 44.50 0.63 -14.88
C VAL A 863 44.23 0.89 -16.36
N TRP A 864 44.48 2.13 -16.78
CA TRP A 864 44.18 2.60 -18.13
C TRP A 864 45.18 2.06 -19.15
N THR A 865 44.67 1.66 -20.32
CA THR A 865 45.48 1.10 -21.41
C THR A 865 45.01 1.59 -22.77
N GLY A 866 45.97 2.02 -23.60
CA GLY A 866 45.73 2.65 -24.90
C GLY A 866 46.19 4.11 -24.88
N GLY A 867 46.53 4.67 -26.06
CA GLY A 867 47.05 6.05 -26.17
C GLY A 867 45.96 7.12 -26.35
N ASN A 868 44.76 6.90 -25.80
CA ASN A 868 43.57 7.67 -26.14
C ASN A 868 42.90 8.24 -24.87
N ASP A 869 42.78 9.57 -24.82
CA ASP A 869 41.86 10.27 -23.91
C ASP A 869 40.40 10.03 -24.33
N GLY A 870 39.47 10.13 -23.37
CA GLY A 870 38.05 10.13 -23.65
C GLY A 870 37.15 9.56 -22.55
N VAL A 871 35.85 9.55 -22.83
CA VAL A 871 34.81 9.09 -21.90
C VAL A 871 34.70 7.57 -21.93
N TYR A 872 34.86 6.92 -20.78
CA TYR A 872 34.59 5.49 -20.55
C TYR A 872 33.28 5.36 -19.78
N VAL A 873 32.44 4.38 -20.14
CA VAL A 873 31.14 4.19 -19.48
C VAL A 873 31.06 2.77 -18.95
N PHE A 874 30.86 2.64 -17.64
CA PHE A 874 30.85 1.36 -16.93
C PHE A 874 29.49 1.09 -16.33
N THR A 875 29.09 -0.17 -16.31
CA THR A 875 28.02 -0.64 -15.42
C THR A 875 28.64 -1.45 -14.28
N ALA A 876 28.22 -1.12 -13.06
CA ALA A 876 28.46 -1.89 -11.85
C ALA A 876 27.19 -2.61 -11.43
N LYS A 877 27.31 -3.83 -10.91
CA LYS A 877 26.21 -4.63 -10.34
C LYS A 877 26.70 -5.38 -9.11
N VAL A 878 25.94 -5.33 -8.01
CA VAL A 878 26.25 -6.12 -6.81
C VAL A 878 26.09 -7.61 -7.13
N LEU A 879 27.03 -8.43 -6.66
CA LEU A 879 27.07 -9.87 -6.91
C LEU A 879 26.76 -10.70 -5.66
N ASP A 880 26.78 -10.08 -4.48
CA ASP A 880 26.47 -10.72 -3.21
C ASP A 880 24.95 -10.72 -2.96
N SER A 881 24.36 -11.91 -2.83
CA SER A 881 22.94 -12.11 -2.56
C SER A 881 22.55 -11.84 -1.11
N ASP A 882 23.50 -11.82 -0.17
CA ASP A 882 23.27 -11.51 1.25
C ASP A 882 23.37 -9.99 1.53
N PHE A 883 23.52 -9.13 0.51
CA PHE A 883 23.65 -7.67 0.68
C PHE A 883 22.33 -6.89 0.59
N SER A 884 21.41 -7.29 -0.30
CA SER A 884 20.14 -6.60 -0.55
C SER A 884 19.18 -7.49 -1.36
N TYR A 885 17.88 -7.37 -1.10
CA TYR A 885 16.84 -7.96 -1.97
C TYR A 885 16.70 -7.22 -3.32
N CYS A 886 17.35 -6.07 -3.49
CA CYS A 886 17.31 -5.31 -4.74
C CYS A 886 18.35 -5.80 -5.76
N PRO A 887 18.01 -5.84 -7.06
CA PRO A 887 18.98 -6.05 -8.14
C PRO A 887 19.82 -4.77 -8.36
N LEU A 888 20.69 -4.46 -7.40
CA LEU A 888 21.46 -3.20 -7.35
C LEU A 888 22.46 -3.11 -8.50
N SER A 889 22.16 -2.24 -9.47
CA SER A 889 23.07 -1.85 -10.55
C SER A 889 23.10 -0.33 -10.77
N VAL A 890 24.18 0.17 -11.36
CA VAL A 890 24.33 1.57 -11.80
C VAL A 890 25.27 1.67 -12.99
N THR A 891 24.91 2.51 -13.97
CA THR A 891 25.81 2.91 -15.06
C THR A 891 26.38 4.30 -14.78
N PHE A 892 27.69 4.47 -14.96
CA PHE A 892 28.39 5.73 -14.70
C PHE A 892 29.48 6.00 -15.74
N ALA A 893 29.75 7.28 -15.99
CA ALA A 893 30.84 7.71 -16.87
C ALA A 893 32.08 8.16 -16.10
N LEU A 894 33.25 7.90 -16.68
CA LEU A 894 34.55 8.41 -16.28
C LEU A 894 35.17 9.16 -17.47
N ASN A 895 35.77 10.31 -17.24
CA ASN A 895 36.47 11.09 -18.27
C ASN A 895 37.98 10.93 -18.10
N VAL A 896 38.62 10.11 -18.94
CA VAL A 896 40.04 9.78 -18.83
C VAL A 896 40.87 10.78 -19.62
N SER A 897 41.85 11.40 -18.96
CA SER A 897 42.66 12.48 -19.51
C SER A 897 44.16 12.30 -19.25
N GLY A 898 45.00 12.82 -20.17
CA GLY A 898 46.46 12.77 -20.05
C GLY A 898 47.10 11.47 -20.55
N ALA A 899 46.43 10.72 -21.44
CA ALA A 899 46.98 9.56 -22.11
C ALA A 899 48.22 9.94 -22.96
N PRO A 900 49.26 9.10 -23.00
CA PRO A 900 50.45 9.37 -23.77
C PRO A 900 50.17 9.28 -25.28
N LEU A 901 50.66 10.27 -26.04
CA LEU A 901 50.65 10.25 -27.51
C LEU A 901 51.16 8.90 -28.03
N SER A 902 50.55 8.37 -29.10
CA SER A 902 50.94 7.08 -29.66
C SER A 902 52.41 7.05 -30.08
N ALA A 903 53.06 5.88 -29.94
CA ALA A 903 54.50 5.74 -30.17
C ALA A 903 54.95 6.15 -31.60
N SER A 904 54.07 5.98 -32.60
CA SER A 904 54.29 6.45 -33.97
C SER A 904 54.29 7.97 -34.08
N VAL A 905 53.41 8.67 -33.35
CA VAL A 905 53.40 10.15 -33.28
C VAL A 905 54.61 10.66 -32.51
N GLN A 906 54.97 10.04 -31.38
CA GLN A 906 56.19 10.40 -30.63
C GLN A 906 57.45 10.25 -31.49
N ALA A 907 57.58 9.13 -32.22
CA ALA A 907 58.68 8.90 -33.15
C ALA A 907 58.68 9.90 -34.32
N GLY A 908 57.51 10.21 -34.89
CA GLY A 908 57.37 11.22 -35.95
C GLY A 908 57.81 12.62 -35.51
N ILE A 909 57.43 13.04 -34.30
CA ILE A 909 57.87 14.31 -33.69
C ILE A 909 59.39 14.32 -33.50
N MET A 910 59.98 13.25 -32.95
CA MET A 910 61.42 13.16 -32.75
C MET A 910 62.21 13.19 -34.07
N VAL A 911 61.80 12.43 -35.08
CA VAL A 911 62.41 12.45 -36.42
C VAL A 911 62.27 13.83 -37.07
N GLY A 912 61.10 14.48 -36.93
CA GLY A 912 60.88 15.85 -37.42
C GLY A 912 61.79 16.89 -36.77
N ILE A 913 61.96 16.84 -35.44
CA ILE A 913 62.88 17.72 -34.70
C ILE A 913 64.33 17.48 -35.13
N ILE A 914 64.77 16.22 -35.24
CA ILE A 914 66.12 15.86 -35.70
C ILE A 914 66.37 16.40 -37.11
N PHE A 915 65.42 16.22 -38.04
CA PHE A 915 65.52 16.75 -39.41
C PHE A 915 65.58 18.28 -39.43
N PHE A 916 64.77 18.96 -38.62
CA PHE A 916 64.77 20.42 -38.50
C PHE A 916 66.11 20.95 -37.94
N LEU A 917 66.71 20.27 -36.95
CA LEU A 917 68.05 20.59 -36.45
C LEU A 917 69.12 20.40 -37.53
N PHE A 918 69.05 19.35 -38.36
CA PHE A 918 69.95 19.20 -39.50
C PHE A 918 69.77 20.28 -40.58
N LEU A 919 68.54 20.77 -40.81
CA LEU A 919 68.29 21.90 -41.70
C LEU A 919 68.89 23.21 -41.15
N ILE A 920 68.78 23.46 -39.83
CA ILE A 920 69.43 24.61 -39.17
C ILE A 920 70.95 24.51 -39.28
N LEU A 921 71.54 23.34 -38.99
CA LEU A 921 72.98 23.11 -39.12
C LEU A 921 73.45 23.32 -40.57
N GLY A 922 72.77 22.72 -41.54
CA GLY A 922 73.09 22.88 -42.96
C GLY A 922 72.99 24.33 -43.45
N SER A 923 71.90 25.03 -43.12
CA SER A 923 71.72 26.44 -43.49
C SER A 923 72.72 27.37 -42.80
N SER A 924 73.06 27.13 -41.53
CA SER A 924 74.13 27.86 -40.82
C SER A 924 75.51 27.64 -41.44
N TYR A 925 75.81 26.42 -41.90
CA TYR A 925 77.06 26.09 -42.60
C TYR A 925 77.16 26.77 -43.97
N PHE A 926 76.07 26.79 -44.75
CA PHE A 926 76.02 27.55 -46.00
C PHE A 926 76.10 29.07 -45.78
N TRP A 927 75.50 29.58 -44.70
CA TRP A 927 75.60 31.00 -44.32
C TRP A 927 77.03 31.38 -43.92
N TYR A 928 77.71 30.55 -43.12
CA TYR A 928 79.13 30.68 -42.78
C TYR A 928 80.03 30.66 -44.02
N LEU A 929 79.83 29.71 -44.94
CA LEU A 929 80.55 29.67 -46.22
C LEU A 929 80.29 30.91 -47.09
N HIS A 930 79.08 31.47 -47.05
CA HIS A 930 78.74 32.69 -47.78
C HIS A 930 79.37 33.94 -47.13
N ALA A 931 79.39 34.04 -45.81
CA ALA A 931 80.07 35.11 -45.08
C ALA A 931 81.58 35.12 -45.36
N ARG A 932 82.25 33.96 -45.25
CA ARG A 932 83.69 33.83 -45.51
C ARG A 932 84.07 34.12 -46.97
N ARG A 933 83.13 33.96 -47.91
CA ARG A 933 83.25 34.36 -49.33
C ARG A 933 83.04 35.85 -49.60
N ARG A 934 82.52 36.63 -48.63
CA ARG A 934 82.55 38.10 -48.66
C ARG A 934 83.88 38.62 -48.15
N GLU A 935 84.29 38.15 -46.97
CA GLU A 935 85.58 38.50 -46.35
C GLU A 935 86.75 38.34 -47.35
N ALA A 936 86.82 37.20 -48.05
CA ALA A 936 87.85 36.94 -49.05
C ALA A 936 87.85 37.89 -50.28
N LYS A 937 86.69 38.49 -50.62
CA LYS A 937 86.57 39.48 -51.70
C LYS A 937 86.85 40.91 -51.25
N GLU A 938 86.64 41.19 -49.96
CA GLU A 938 87.01 42.46 -49.34
C GLU A 938 88.53 42.52 -49.12
N SER A 939 89.20 41.39 -48.84
CA SER A 939 90.66 41.32 -48.87
C SER A 939 91.27 41.52 -50.27
N GLU A 940 90.74 40.89 -51.32
CA GLU A 940 91.21 41.13 -52.70
C GLU A 940 91.04 42.61 -53.11
N ARG A 941 89.94 43.27 -52.71
CA ARG A 941 89.72 44.69 -52.98
C ARG A 941 90.76 45.57 -52.27
N THR A 942 91.03 45.33 -50.99
CA THR A 942 92.01 46.13 -50.23
C THR A 942 93.45 45.94 -50.72
N GLU A 943 93.79 44.76 -51.26
CA GLU A 943 95.09 44.51 -51.89
C GLU A 943 95.22 45.23 -53.25
N ILE A 944 94.14 45.32 -54.04
CA ILE A 944 94.11 46.09 -55.30
C ILE A 944 94.14 47.61 -55.05
N GLU A 945 93.42 48.11 -54.04
CA GLU A 945 93.44 49.53 -53.68
C GLU A 945 94.82 49.92 -53.09
N GLY A 946 95.41 49.08 -52.22
CA GLY A 946 96.73 49.30 -51.64
C GLY A 946 97.92 49.24 -52.61
N TYR A 947 97.80 48.58 -53.77
CA TYR A 947 98.88 48.48 -54.77
C TYR A 947 98.92 49.68 -55.75
N ASN A 948 97.90 50.55 -55.78
CA ASN A 948 97.84 51.68 -56.71
C ASN A 948 98.37 53.02 -56.13
N ASP A 949 98.39 53.19 -54.81
CA ASP A 949 98.78 54.46 -54.17
C ASP A 949 100.31 54.73 -54.15
N GLU A 950 101.17 53.72 -54.38
CA GLU A 950 102.63 53.92 -54.36
C GLU A 950 103.20 54.45 -55.69
N TYR A 951 102.40 54.54 -56.77
CA TYR A 951 102.94 54.88 -58.10
C TYR A 951 102.03 55.71 -59.03
N ASN A 952 101.58 56.89 -58.60
CA ASN A 952 101.36 58.04 -59.52
C ASN A 952 101.20 59.40 -58.81
N GLY A 953 102.32 60.05 -58.51
CA GLY A 953 102.35 61.42 -57.99
C GLY A 953 102.68 62.47 -59.05
N LYS A 954 101.72 62.84 -59.93
CA LYS A 954 101.64 64.14 -60.66
C LYS A 954 100.44 64.19 -61.63
N GLU A 955 99.80 65.37 -61.68
CA GLU A 955 99.04 65.98 -62.80
C GLU A 955 98.01 65.10 -63.57
N GLY A 956 96.74 65.47 -63.73
CA GLY A 956 96.01 66.66 -63.25
C GLY A 956 94.81 67.00 -64.17
N ASP A 957 93.71 67.44 -63.56
CA ASP A 957 92.46 67.90 -64.22
C ASP A 957 91.66 66.80 -64.98
N GLY A 958 90.38 67.04 -65.33
CA GLY A 958 89.69 66.23 -66.36
C GLY A 958 88.36 65.50 -66.10
N ASP A 959 87.52 65.94 -65.16
CA ASP A 959 86.03 66.02 -65.29
C ASP A 959 85.13 64.73 -65.50
N ILE A 960 83.80 64.94 -65.42
CA ILE A 960 82.66 64.08 -65.87
C ILE A 960 82.37 62.79 -65.05
N LEU A 961 81.38 62.76 -64.14
CA LEU A 961 79.92 62.54 -64.34
C LEU A 961 79.58 61.23 -65.09
N TRP A 962 78.80 60.27 -64.56
CA TRP A 962 77.41 60.37 -64.05
C TRP A 962 77.12 59.22 -63.04
N LYS A 963 76.12 59.29 -62.13
CA LYS A 963 74.72 58.75 -62.29
C LYS A 963 74.68 57.32 -62.90
N GLU A 964 73.84 56.38 -62.48
CA GLU A 964 72.59 56.44 -61.69
C GLU A 964 72.22 55.01 -61.24
N LYS A 965 71.52 54.82 -60.10
CA LYS A 965 70.61 53.67 -59.95
C LYS A 965 69.58 53.80 -58.81
N THR A 966 68.32 53.76 -59.20
CA THR A 966 67.18 53.33 -58.38
C THR A 966 66.72 51.95 -58.85
N GLU A 967 66.09 51.21 -57.93
CA GLU A 967 65.53 49.84 -57.99
C GLU A 967 66.38 48.75 -57.32
#